data_AF-A0A562WR59-F1
#
_entry.id   AF-A0A562WR59-F1
#
_cell.length_a   1.000
_cell.length_b   1.000
_cell.length_c   1.000
_cell.angle_alpha   90.00
_cell.angle_beta   90.00
_cell.angle_gamma   90.00
#
_symmetry.space_group_name_H-M   'P 1'
#
loop_
_entity.id
_entity.type
_entity.pdbx_description
1 polymer ?
#
loop_
_entity_poly.entity_id
_entity_poly.type
_entity_poly.pdbx_seq_one_letter_code
_entity_poly.pdbx_strand_id
1 'polypeptide(L)'
;MQKKTFSTVLAMALSAAVLMLAGCGGSGGSASPTVSGIAATGKAIVGNVRLKDSAATTRELTSATGPDGSYAFNVAGLTPPFIIKAEWTTNNGTQSLVSFAAAPGTANINPLSNAIVANAAGVNDPVALFDAPTPAVQNKIAAAIGTATNDLQNQLKPLLAAYGTTIDPIKGAFAANHTGMDAMFDAVKITLANGTLTVSNATAPIFTAPVTQLTSGVFVTANMPHPSPIVTPPAMDGAALYASNCAGCHGALAKSTKQGASVARIQSAISAGIGGMGSLSALSSQEIQAIATALATPATTPTPTPTPTPTTTTPAPIPAPPTTADGAALYTANCAGCHGPLTTSSKKGITTTRLQAAISGNMGGMGFLSTLSAADSRAIVNALASSSTPAPSPSPVPAPAPTPAPAPAPIDGASLYASNCAGCHGALATSGKKGITLTRLQAAISGNIGGMGSLSTLTAAQQQAIVNALTVTAPAPTPAPSPTPTPAPAPTPAPAPAPIDGAALYASNCAGCHGALASSSKKGITLARLQSAISGNIGGMGSLSTLTAAQQQAIVSALAVTTPAPAPVPAPTPAPTPVPTPAPVPAPIDGASLYATNCANCHGILANSTKKGITLARLQSAISGNIGGMGVLSSLSSAEQQAIVNVLAVVTPPPAPAPTPTPVPVDGAALYGTKCAGCHGTLATSTKKGITLARLDAAISGNIGGMGTLSTLTATEKQAIVDALVVTTPTPTPTPTPTPTPAPANGATLYGTNCAGCHGPLASSAKAGATTTRIQTAINGNVGGMGYLSTLTAADVQAIATALATITPSPAPAPACGSCHAIPPATGQHARHINLNLATCATCHGTGYSTTTVNAATHNNGVINLTTTIGWDATTRSCSNSCHGTQTW
;
A
#
# COMPACT_ATOMS: atom_id res chain seq x y z
N MET A 1 33.00 -82.12 7.89
CA MET A 1 33.84 -81.88 6.70
C MET A 1 32.97 -82.06 5.46
N GLN A 2 32.98 -81.06 4.56
CA GLN A 2 32.48 -81.11 3.16
C GLN A 2 30.98 -81.38 2.96
N LYS A 3 30.26 -80.84 1.97
CA LYS A 3 30.42 -79.82 0.91
C LYS A 3 29.06 -79.85 0.18
N LYS A 4 28.57 -78.68 -0.30
CA LYS A 4 27.89 -78.46 -1.60
C LYS A 4 26.52 -79.18 -1.81
N THR A 5 25.49 -78.71 -2.51
CA THR A 5 25.27 -77.75 -3.62
C THR A 5 23.78 -77.84 -4.04
N PHE A 6 23.21 -76.79 -4.67
CA PHE A 6 22.14 -76.81 -5.71
C PHE A 6 20.74 -77.42 -5.33
N SER A 7 19.54 -77.01 -5.77
CA SER A 7 19.01 -76.00 -6.70
C SER A 7 17.45 -76.00 -6.61
N THR A 8 16.80 -74.86 -6.87
CA THR A 8 15.46 -74.64 -7.51
C THR A 8 14.20 -75.43 -7.10
N VAL A 9 13.09 -74.73 -6.74
CA VAL A 9 11.77 -74.73 -7.44
C VAL A 9 10.86 -73.56 -6.96
N LEU A 10 10.49 -72.75 -7.96
CA LEU A 10 9.32 -71.91 -8.28
C LEU A 10 8.04 -71.80 -7.38
N ALA A 11 7.63 -70.52 -7.18
CA ALA A 11 6.29 -69.90 -7.18
C ALA A 11 5.31 -69.85 -5.97
N MET A 12 4.90 -68.59 -5.74
CA MET A 12 3.57 -68.03 -5.40
C MET A 12 3.01 -68.03 -3.95
N ALA A 13 2.72 -66.78 -3.53
CA ALA A 13 1.55 -66.29 -2.78
C ALA A 13 1.68 -65.93 -1.28
N LEU A 14 1.40 -64.64 -1.04
CA LEU A 14 0.70 -63.99 0.10
C LEU A 14 1.26 -64.05 1.53
N SER A 15 1.52 -62.83 2.04
CA SER A 15 1.13 -62.28 3.35
C SER A 15 1.64 -62.93 4.64
N ALA A 16 2.50 -62.22 5.37
CA ALA A 16 2.18 -61.58 6.67
C ALA A 16 3.47 -61.23 7.45
N ALA A 17 3.40 -60.08 8.13
CA ALA A 17 4.47 -59.42 8.86
C ALA A 17 4.96 -60.17 10.12
N VAL A 18 6.26 -60.11 10.43
CA VAL A 18 6.85 -59.97 11.80
C VAL A 18 8.26 -59.35 11.71
N LEU A 19 8.35 -58.10 12.19
CA LEU A 19 9.28 -57.59 13.22
C LEU A 19 10.83 -57.72 13.09
N MET A 20 11.44 -56.55 12.83
CA MET A 20 12.60 -55.90 13.51
C MET A 20 13.96 -56.60 13.68
N LEU A 21 15.06 -55.96 13.21
CA LEU A 21 15.98 -55.18 14.09
C LEU A 21 17.10 -54.44 13.29
N ALA A 22 17.41 -53.23 13.79
CA ALA A 22 18.66 -52.46 13.71
C ALA A 22 18.93 -51.46 12.54
N GLY A 23 19.05 -50.17 12.91
CA GLY A 23 19.68 -49.09 12.13
C GLY A 23 18.90 -47.76 12.18
N CYS A 24 18.67 -47.15 13.34
CA CYS A 24 19.42 -45.98 13.87
C CYS A 24 19.43 -44.73 12.96
N GLY A 25 18.77 -43.64 13.41
CA GLY A 25 18.96 -42.29 12.88
C GLY A 25 17.72 -41.39 12.93
N GLY A 26 17.32 -40.89 14.10
CA GLY A 26 16.27 -39.88 14.23
C GLY A 26 16.79 -38.46 13.95
N SER A 27 16.10 -37.68 13.10
CA SER A 27 16.37 -36.25 12.91
C SER A 27 15.14 -35.41 13.30
N GLY A 28 15.27 -34.60 14.34
CA GLY A 28 14.30 -33.55 14.67
C GLY A 28 14.30 -32.47 13.59
N GLY A 29 13.16 -32.26 12.92
CA GLY A 29 13.03 -31.28 11.84
C GLY A 29 13.02 -29.86 12.37
N SER A 30 14.13 -29.14 12.17
CA SER A 30 14.13 -27.67 12.15
C SER A 30 13.14 -27.20 11.08
N ALA A 31 12.44 -26.07 11.28
CA ALA A 31 11.64 -25.47 10.21
C ALA A 31 12.55 -25.28 8.99
N SER A 32 12.28 -26.03 7.92
CA SER A 32 13.19 -26.07 6.78
C SER A 32 13.28 -24.68 6.15
N PRO A 33 14.48 -24.19 5.79
CA PRO A 33 14.62 -22.90 5.16
C PRO A 33 13.83 -22.87 3.84
N THR A 34 13.09 -21.79 3.60
CA THR A 34 12.24 -21.66 2.42
C THR A 34 12.58 -20.45 1.57
N VAL A 35 12.37 -20.58 0.26
CA VAL A 35 12.25 -19.45 -0.67
C VAL A 35 10.81 -19.44 -1.16
N SER A 36 10.10 -18.34 -0.97
CA SER A 36 8.69 -18.21 -1.34
C SER A 36 8.37 -16.83 -1.90
N GLY A 37 7.21 -16.70 -2.56
CA GLY A 37 6.76 -15.41 -3.08
C GLY A 37 5.49 -15.55 -3.90
N ILE A 38 5.09 -14.44 -4.52
CA ILE A 38 3.98 -14.37 -5.47
C ILE A 38 4.54 -14.11 -6.87
N ALA A 39 4.09 -14.90 -7.85
CA ALA A 39 4.34 -14.67 -9.26
C ALA A 39 3.13 -13.94 -9.88
N ALA A 40 3.32 -12.72 -10.39
CA ALA A 40 2.25 -11.97 -11.06
C ALA A 40 2.77 -10.92 -12.05
N THR A 41 1.93 -10.55 -13.02
CA THR A 41 2.15 -9.42 -13.94
C THR A 41 1.04 -8.37 -13.86
N GLY A 42 0.41 -8.19 -12.69
CA GLY A 42 -0.90 -7.53 -12.49
C GLY A 42 -2.03 -8.54 -12.31
N LYS A 43 -1.91 -9.69 -12.97
CA LYS A 43 -2.68 -10.90 -12.66
C LYS A 43 -1.74 -11.98 -12.13
N ALA A 44 -2.22 -12.76 -11.16
CA ALA A 44 -1.53 -13.96 -10.70
C ALA A 44 -1.12 -14.85 -11.87
N ILE A 45 0.15 -15.23 -11.91
CA ILE A 45 0.68 -16.19 -12.88
C ILE A 45 0.29 -17.59 -12.39
N VAL A 46 -0.47 -18.32 -13.20
CA VAL A 46 -0.77 -19.74 -12.99
C VAL A 46 0.10 -20.56 -13.95
N GLY A 47 1.15 -21.17 -13.43
CA GLY A 47 2.14 -21.93 -14.18
C GLY A 47 3.13 -22.67 -13.28
N ASN A 48 4.33 -22.91 -13.79
CA ASN A 48 5.39 -23.59 -13.05
C ASN A 48 6.47 -22.60 -12.63
N VAL A 49 6.93 -22.71 -11.39
CA VAL A 49 8.13 -22.04 -10.90
C VAL A 49 9.23 -23.06 -10.76
N ARG A 50 10.43 -22.68 -11.16
CA ARG A 50 11.64 -23.48 -11.07
C ARG A 50 12.72 -22.70 -10.33
N LEU A 51 13.48 -23.35 -9.46
CA LEU A 51 14.53 -22.74 -8.65
C LEU A 51 15.83 -23.52 -8.85
N LYS A 52 16.92 -22.82 -9.15
CA LYS A 52 18.27 -23.38 -9.25
C LYS A 52 19.18 -22.78 -8.19
N ASP A 53 20.01 -23.62 -7.58
CA ASP A 53 21.02 -23.21 -6.57
C ASP A 53 22.36 -22.80 -7.22
N SER A 54 23.29 -22.30 -6.42
CA SER A 54 24.61 -21.85 -6.90
C SER A 54 25.73 -22.89 -6.66
N ALA A 55 25.37 -24.16 -6.46
CA ALA A 55 26.37 -25.21 -6.27
C ALA A 55 27.15 -25.46 -7.58
N ALA A 56 28.37 -26.00 -7.48
CA ALA A 56 29.16 -26.38 -8.66
C ALA A 56 28.43 -27.38 -9.56
N THR A 57 27.66 -28.30 -8.94
CA THR A 57 26.64 -29.10 -9.61
C THR A 57 25.28 -28.51 -9.26
N THR A 58 24.76 -27.68 -10.15
CA THR A 58 23.47 -26.99 -9.95
C THR A 58 22.35 -27.99 -9.70
N ARG A 59 21.65 -27.82 -8.59
CA ARG A 59 20.42 -28.54 -8.28
C ARG A 59 19.23 -27.69 -8.60
N GLU A 60 18.16 -28.36 -9.03
CA GLU A 60 16.95 -27.72 -9.48
C GLU A 60 15.71 -28.29 -8.78
N LEU A 61 14.82 -27.40 -8.36
CA LEU A 61 13.49 -27.72 -7.85
C LEU A 61 12.41 -27.14 -8.76
N THR A 62 11.25 -27.79 -8.81
CA THR A 62 10.06 -27.31 -9.55
C THR A 62 8.84 -27.39 -8.66
N SER A 63 7.97 -26.37 -8.74
CA SER A 63 6.71 -26.28 -8.03
C SER A 63 5.68 -25.55 -8.88
N ALA A 64 4.39 -25.89 -8.76
CA ALA A 64 3.33 -25.14 -9.42
C ALA A 64 2.95 -23.91 -8.57
N THR A 65 2.52 -22.83 -9.22
CA THR A 65 1.92 -21.68 -8.52
C THR A 65 0.49 -22.00 -8.09
N GLY A 66 0.07 -21.47 -6.94
CA GLY A 66 -1.34 -21.42 -6.55
C GLY A 66 -2.17 -20.50 -7.48
N PRO A 67 -3.52 -20.52 -7.36
CA PRO A 67 -4.41 -19.64 -8.14
C PRO A 67 -4.18 -18.14 -7.92
N ASP A 68 -3.58 -17.79 -6.78
CA ASP A 68 -3.16 -16.44 -6.38
C ASP A 68 -1.70 -16.12 -6.77
N GLY A 69 -1.03 -17.02 -7.49
CA GLY A 69 0.37 -16.88 -7.91
C GLY A 69 1.37 -17.29 -6.83
N SER A 70 0.92 -17.78 -5.67
CA SER A 70 1.82 -18.16 -4.57
C SER A 70 2.66 -19.38 -4.89
N TYR A 71 3.91 -19.38 -4.44
CA TYR A 71 4.80 -20.54 -4.50
C TYR A 71 5.75 -20.59 -3.32
N ALA A 72 6.26 -21.78 -3.02
CA ALA A 72 7.29 -21.98 -2.01
C ALA A 72 8.18 -23.19 -2.34
N PHE A 73 9.47 -23.07 -2.03
CA PHE A 73 10.46 -24.15 -2.10
C PHE A 73 11.08 -24.35 -0.73
N ASN A 74 11.19 -25.61 -0.31
CA ASN A 74 12.11 -25.99 0.75
C ASN A 74 13.52 -26.06 0.16
N VAL A 75 14.41 -25.17 0.60
CA VAL A 75 15.79 -25.08 0.12
C VAL A 75 16.81 -25.70 1.08
N ALA A 76 16.35 -26.56 2.00
CA ALA A 76 17.23 -27.33 2.87
C ALA A 76 18.25 -28.13 2.05
N GLY A 77 19.53 -27.94 2.35
CA GLY A 77 20.64 -28.61 1.67
C GLY A 77 21.02 -28.02 0.31
N LEU A 78 20.32 -26.99 -0.20
CA LEU A 78 20.72 -26.23 -1.38
C LEU A 78 21.74 -25.13 -1.03
N THR A 79 22.56 -24.74 -2.01
CA THR A 79 23.59 -23.70 -1.83
C THR A 79 23.06 -22.34 -2.31
N PRO A 80 22.83 -21.35 -1.43
CA PRO A 80 22.49 -20.00 -1.87
C PRO A 80 23.70 -19.32 -2.54
N PRO A 81 23.49 -18.35 -3.45
CA PRO A 81 22.19 -17.78 -3.85
C PRO A 81 21.34 -18.65 -4.78
N PHE A 82 20.11 -18.23 -5.05
CA PHE A 82 19.12 -18.94 -5.87
C PHE A 82 18.61 -18.05 -7.01
N ILE A 83 18.53 -18.61 -8.22
CA ILE A 83 17.81 -18.00 -9.35
C ILE A 83 16.48 -18.74 -9.53
N ILE A 84 15.41 -17.98 -9.74
CA ILE A 84 14.05 -18.51 -9.80
C ILE A 84 13.39 -18.06 -11.10
N LYS A 85 12.75 -18.97 -11.84
CA LYS A 85 12.02 -18.69 -13.08
C LYS A 85 10.57 -19.13 -12.97
N ALA A 86 9.63 -18.26 -13.28
CA ALA A 86 8.24 -18.64 -13.55
C ALA A 86 8.04 -18.84 -15.06
N GLU A 87 7.32 -19.89 -15.44
CA GLU A 87 6.97 -20.24 -16.82
C GLU A 87 5.47 -20.50 -16.90
N TRP A 88 4.78 -19.84 -17.82
CA TRP A 88 3.35 -20.03 -18.05
C TRP A 88 2.98 -19.83 -19.52
N THR A 89 1.83 -20.36 -19.93
CA THR A 89 1.36 -20.24 -21.31
C THR A 89 0.26 -19.19 -21.41
N THR A 90 0.38 -18.33 -22.42
CA THR A 90 -0.66 -17.37 -22.80
C THR A 90 -1.13 -17.66 -24.22
N ASN A 91 -2.15 -16.93 -24.70
CA ASN A 91 -2.56 -17.00 -26.10
C ASN A 91 -1.43 -16.60 -27.08
N ASN A 92 -0.40 -15.91 -26.58
CA ASN A 92 0.77 -15.47 -27.34
C ASN A 92 1.98 -16.42 -27.17
N GLY A 93 1.75 -17.63 -26.66
CA GLY A 93 2.79 -18.63 -26.41
C GLY A 93 3.33 -18.64 -24.97
N THR A 94 4.38 -19.42 -24.75
CA THR A 94 5.06 -19.56 -23.46
C THR A 94 5.78 -18.27 -23.08
N GLN A 95 5.54 -17.81 -21.87
CA GLN A 95 6.14 -16.62 -21.27
C GLN A 95 7.03 -17.04 -20.09
N SER A 96 8.02 -16.22 -19.76
CA SER A 96 8.89 -16.46 -18.62
C SER A 96 9.34 -15.17 -17.96
N LEU A 97 9.49 -15.22 -16.63
CA LEU A 97 10.08 -14.15 -15.84
C LEU A 97 11.04 -14.76 -14.83
N VAL A 98 12.13 -14.04 -14.55
CA VAL A 98 13.14 -14.44 -13.58
C VAL A 98 13.11 -13.52 -12.36
N SER A 99 13.44 -14.10 -11.21
CA SER A 99 13.72 -13.40 -9.97
C SER A 99 14.93 -14.05 -9.27
N PHE A 100 15.32 -13.51 -8.12
CA PHE A 100 16.54 -13.90 -7.44
C PHE A 100 16.41 -13.83 -5.93
N ALA A 101 16.97 -14.81 -5.23
CA ALA A 101 17.03 -14.84 -3.77
C ALA A 101 18.47 -15.08 -3.30
N ALA A 102 19.07 -14.09 -2.63
CA ALA A 102 20.44 -14.22 -2.12
C ALA A 102 20.56 -15.23 -0.96
N ALA A 103 19.45 -15.50 -0.27
CA ALA A 103 19.32 -16.41 0.87
C ALA A 103 17.84 -16.86 0.99
N PRO A 104 17.50 -17.83 1.85
CA PRO A 104 16.10 -18.15 2.16
C PRO A 104 15.32 -16.89 2.56
N GLY A 105 14.09 -16.76 2.05
CA GLY A 105 13.24 -15.58 2.23
C GLY A 105 12.29 -15.33 1.06
N THR A 106 11.76 -14.11 0.98
CA THR A 106 10.83 -13.71 -0.07
C THR A 106 11.56 -13.37 -1.37
N ALA A 107 11.08 -13.95 -2.48
CA ALA A 107 11.41 -13.55 -3.83
C ALA A 107 10.13 -13.55 -4.66
N ASN A 108 9.56 -12.40 -4.98
CA ASN A 108 8.43 -12.29 -5.89
C ASN A 108 8.91 -12.35 -7.34
N ILE A 109 8.08 -12.87 -8.22
CA ILE A 109 8.37 -12.95 -9.66
C ILE A 109 7.40 -12.02 -10.40
N ASN A 110 7.91 -10.92 -10.91
CA ASN A 110 7.14 -9.93 -11.65
C ASN A 110 8.01 -9.22 -12.70
N PRO A 111 7.43 -8.38 -13.59
CA PRO A 111 8.20 -7.74 -14.64
C PRO A 111 9.35 -6.86 -14.13
N LEU A 112 9.23 -6.27 -12.94
CA LEU A 112 10.30 -5.48 -12.33
C LEU A 112 11.40 -6.37 -11.75
N SER A 113 11.08 -7.46 -11.03
CA SER A 113 12.09 -8.41 -10.55
C SER A 113 12.94 -8.95 -11.71
N ASN A 114 12.30 -9.21 -12.85
CA ASN A 114 12.97 -9.66 -14.08
C ASN A 114 13.96 -8.61 -14.60
N ALA A 115 13.56 -7.34 -14.64
CA ALA A 115 14.46 -6.25 -15.03
C ALA A 115 15.60 -6.03 -14.02
N ILE A 116 15.34 -6.16 -12.73
CA ILE A 116 16.36 -6.04 -11.67
C ILE A 116 17.42 -7.13 -11.83
N VAL A 117 17.02 -8.38 -12.09
CA VAL A 117 17.98 -9.48 -12.32
C VAL A 117 18.84 -9.22 -13.56
N ALA A 118 18.23 -8.75 -14.66
CA ALA A 118 18.97 -8.39 -15.87
C ALA A 118 20.01 -7.28 -15.62
N ASN A 119 19.60 -6.22 -14.92
CA ASN A 119 20.48 -5.11 -14.54
C ASN A 119 21.62 -5.58 -13.62
N ALA A 120 21.32 -6.33 -12.57
CA ALA A 120 22.31 -6.85 -11.62
C ALA A 120 23.32 -7.81 -12.27
N ALA A 121 22.87 -8.63 -13.21
CA ALA A 121 23.74 -9.50 -14.00
C ALA A 121 24.55 -8.73 -15.05
N GLY A 122 24.04 -7.57 -15.50
CA GLY A 122 24.59 -6.82 -16.63
C GLY A 122 24.35 -7.51 -17.98
N VAL A 123 23.18 -8.15 -18.14
CA VAL A 123 22.80 -8.85 -19.37
C VAL A 123 21.51 -8.28 -19.96
N ASN A 124 21.27 -8.54 -21.24
CA ASN A 124 20.08 -8.06 -21.95
C ASN A 124 18.86 -8.97 -21.76
N ASP A 125 19.08 -10.26 -21.50
CA ASP A 125 18.04 -11.26 -21.27
C ASP A 125 18.33 -12.05 -19.98
N PRO A 126 17.53 -11.85 -18.92
CA PRO A 126 17.69 -12.57 -17.66
C PRO A 126 17.22 -14.03 -17.72
N VAL A 127 16.39 -14.42 -18.70
CA VAL A 127 15.88 -15.80 -18.81
C VAL A 127 17.01 -16.76 -19.16
N ALA A 128 17.91 -16.35 -20.06
CA ALA A 128 19.10 -17.12 -20.42
C ALA A 128 20.01 -17.44 -19.22
N LEU A 129 19.98 -16.60 -18.16
CA LEU A 129 20.74 -16.85 -16.92
C LEU A 129 20.23 -18.08 -16.17
N PHE A 130 18.94 -18.40 -16.28
CA PHE A 130 18.36 -19.58 -15.66
C PHE A 130 18.71 -20.86 -16.41
N ASP A 131 18.90 -20.80 -17.73
CA ASP A 131 19.20 -21.98 -18.53
C ASP A 131 20.65 -22.44 -18.32
N ALA A 132 21.60 -21.49 -18.22
CA ALA A 132 23.02 -21.77 -17.97
C ALA A 132 23.59 -20.97 -16.76
N PRO A 133 23.12 -21.21 -15.53
CA PRO A 133 23.60 -20.45 -14.37
C PRO A 133 24.99 -20.94 -13.95
N THR A 134 25.90 -19.99 -13.70
CA THR A 134 27.20 -20.29 -13.08
C THR A 134 27.27 -19.69 -11.67
N PRO A 135 27.99 -20.30 -10.72
CA PRO A 135 28.17 -19.74 -9.39
C PRO A 135 28.72 -18.31 -9.42
N ALA A 136 29.65 -18.02 -10.34
CA ALA A 136 30.22 -16.68 -10.51
C ALA A 136 29.16 -15.63 -10.89
N VAL A 137 28.27 -15.96 -11.84
CA VAL A 137 27.19 -15.06 -12.27
C VAL A 137 26.17 -14.88 -11.15
N GLN A 138 25.77 -15.94 -10.45
CA GLN A 138 24.82 -15.81 -9.35
C GLN A 138 25.41 -14.99 -8.18
N ASN A 139 26.68 -15.16 -7.84
CA ASN A 139 27.35 -14.34 -6.82
C ASN A 139 27.46 -12.87 -7.24
N LYS A 140 27.73 -12.60 -8.52
CA LYS A 140 27.70 -11.24 -9.08
C LYS A 140 26.31 -10.61 -8.91
N ILE A 141 25.25 -11.34 -9.26
CA ILE A 141 23.86 -10.88 -9.08
C ILE A 141 23.59 -10.62 -7.60
N ALA A 142 23.95 -11.54 -6.70
CA ALA A 142 23.74 -11.37 -5.25
C ALA A 142 24.40 -10.10 -4.70
N ALA A 143 25.59 -9.74 -5.19
CA ALA A 143 26.29 -8.52 -4.79
C ALA A 143 25.64 -7.25 -5.38
N ALA A 144 25.09 -7.32 -6.59
CA ALA A 144 24.56 -6.16 -7.32
C ALA A 144 23.03 -5.94 -7.15
N ILE A 145 22.27 -6.95 -6.71
CA ILE A 145 20.80 -6.93 -6.73
C ILE A 145 20.22 -5.78 -5.91
N GLY A 146 20.82 -5.42 -4.76
CA GLY A 146 20.35 -4.30 -3.94
C GLY A 146 20.52 -2.95 -4.63
N THR A 147 21.65 -2.73 -5.31
CA THR A 147 21.90 -1.53 -6.10
C THR A 147 20.95 -1.47 -7.29
N ALA A 148 20.78 -2.59 -8.02
CA ALA A 148 19.85 -2.68 -9.14
C ALA A 148 18.39 -2.39 -8.74
N THR A 149 17.95 -2.88 -7.58
CA THR A 149 16.63 -2.54 -7.01
C THR A 149 16.51 -1.04 -6.76
N ASN A 150 17.50 -0.42 -6.11
CA ASN A 150 17.49 1.00 -5.80
C ASN A 150 17.50 1.87 -7.07
N ASP A 151 18.33 1.52 -8.05
CA ASP A 151 18.41 2.24 -9.32
C ASP A 151 17.06 2.22 -10.04
N LEU A 152 16.44 1.03 -10.16
CA LEU A 152 15.12 0.90 -10.77
C LEU A 152 14.05 1.69 -10.00
N GLN A 153 14.01 1.58 -8.66
CA GLN A 153 13.06 2.31 -7.83
C GLN A 153 13.23 3.83 -7.94
N ASN A 154 14.46 4.32 -8.03
CA ASN A 154 14.74 5.74 -8.21
C ASN A 154 14.26 6.25 -9.57
N GLN A 155 14.49 5.48 -10.64
CA GLN A 155 14.06 5.85 -11.99
C GLN A 155 12.54 5.80 -12.15
N LEU A 156 11.87 4.84 -11.50
CA LEU A 156 10.41 4.70 -11.53
C LEU A 156 9.69 5.45 -10.40
N LYS A 157 10.41 6.23 -9.58
CA LYS A 157 9.86 6.91 -8.40
C LYS A 157 8.57 7.70 -8.68
N PRO A 158 8.44 8.47 -9.77
CA PRO A 158 7.19 9.18 -10.06
C PRO A 158 6.01 8.24 -10.29
N LEU A 159 6.23 7.12 -10.98
CA LEU A 159 5.21 6.10 -11.23
C LEU A 159 4.87 5.35 -9.93
N LEU A 160 5.87 4.91 -9.18
CA LEU A 160 5.70 4.20 -7.92
C LEU A 160 4.94 5.05 -6.88
N ALA A 161 5.26 6.34 -6.79
CA ALA A 161 4.56 7.29 -5.93
C ALA A 161 3.10 7.47 -6.33
N ALA A 162 2.78 7.48 -7.63
CA ALA A 162 1.41 7.59 -8.12
C ALA A 162 0.52 6.44 -7.62
N TYR A 163 1.07 5.22 -7.49
CA TYR A 163 0.35 4.04 -7.00
C TYR A 163 0.55 3.77 -5.50
N GLY A 164 1.13 4.72 -4.76
CA GLY A 164 1.32 4.60 -3.31
C GLY A 164 2.21 3.44 -2.89
N THR A 165 3.11 2.98 -3.76
CA THR A 165 3.99 1.83 -3.50
C THR A 165 5.45 2.26 -3.51
N THR A 166 6.19 1.90 -2.47
CA THR A 166 7.67 1.93 -2.45
C THR A 166 8.22 0.55 -2.11
N ILE A 167 7.40 -0.48 -2.33
CA ILE A 167 7.67 -1.85 -1.94
C ILE A 167 8.81 -2.39 -2.83
N ASP A 168 9.73 -3.16 -2.24
CA ASP A 168 10.79 -3.87 -2.97
C ASP A 168 10.12 -4.89 -3.92
N PRO A 169 10.30 -4.79 -5.26
CA PRO A 169 9.66 -5.70 -6.21
C PRO A 169 10.07 -7.16 -6.06
N ILE A 170 11.18 -7.46 -5.38
CA ILE A 170 11.66 -8.82 -5.11
C ILE A 170 11.25 -9.25 -3.70
N LYS A 171 11.55 -8.44 -2.67
CA LYS A 171 11.42 -8.88 -1.26
C LYS A 171 10.18 -8.40 -0.53
N GLY A 172 9.49 -7.40 -1.08
CA GLY A 172 8.38 -6.76 -0.40
C GLY A 172 7.11 -7.61 -0.36
N ALA A 173 6.21 -7.31 0.56
CA ALA A 173 4.91 -7.97 0.59
C ALA A 173 4.13 -7.63 -0.69
N PHE A 174 3.69 -8.66 -1.41
CA PHE A 174 3.01 -8.50 -2.69
C PHE A 174 1.79 -9.42 -2.74
N ALA A 175 0.70 -8.92 -3.28
CA ALA A 175 -0.55 -9.65 -3.49
C ALA A 175 -1.14 -9.21 -4.83
N ALA A 176 -1.59 -10.17 -5.65
CA ALA A 176 -2.27 -9.89 -6.91
C ALA A 176 -3.76 -9.54 -6.67
N ASN A 177 -4.00 -8.37 -6.06
CA ASN A 177 -5.31 -7.94 -5.57
C ASN A 177 -5.78 -6.58 -6.10
N HIS A 178 -5.19 -6.09 -7.19
CA HIS A 178 -5.46 -4.79 -7.82
C HIS A 178 -5.20 -3.58 -6.90
N THR A 179 -4.27 -3.70 -5.94
CA THR A 179 -3.85 -2.59 -5.06
C THR A 179 -2.34 -2.38 -5.07
N GLY A 180 -1.87 -1.19 -4.71
CA GLY A 180 -0.46 -0.87 -4.61
C GLY A 180 0.32 -1.19 -5.90
N MET A 181 1.34 -2.05 -5.80
CA MET A 181 2.16 -2.47 -6.95
C MET A 181 1.37 -3.28 -7.98
N ASP A 182 0.33 -3.99 -7.58
CA ASP A 182 -0.51 -4.76 -8.50
C ASP A 182 -1.38 -3.85 -9.36
N ALA A 183 -2.00 -2.83 -8.73
CA ALA A 183 -2.70 -1.76 -9.45
C ALA A 183 -1.80 -1.04 -10.46
N MET A 184 -0.51 -0.87 -10.12
CA MET A 184 0.47 -0.32 -11.06
C MET A 184 0.65 -1.26 -12.26
N PHE A 185 0.84 -2.56 -12.04
CA PHE A 185 0.97 -3.54 -13.11
C PHE A 185 -0.29 -3.67 -13.99
N ASP A 186 -1.48 -3.45 -13.42
CA ASP A 186 -2.72 -3.39 -14.21
C ASP A 186 -2.78 -2.16 -15.11
N ALA A 187 -2.18 -1.05 -14.69
CA ALA A 187 -2.23 0.22 -15.39
C ALA A 187 -1.08 0.44 -16.40
N VAL A 188 0.02 -0.29 -16.27
CA VAL A 188 1.18 -0.16 -17.16
C VAL A 188 1.62 -1.50 -17.74
N LYS A 189 2.03 -1.47 -19.00
CA LYS A 189 2.71 -2.60 -19.64
C LYS A 189 4.21 -2.45 -19.46
N ILE A 190 4.84 -3.46 -18.86
CA ILE A 190 6.28 -3.54 -18.63
C ILE A 190 6.86 -4.64 -19.51
N THR A 191 7.76 -4.27 -20.41
CA THR A 191 8.42 -5.19 -21.33
C THR A 191 9.92 -5.01 -21.24
N LEU A 192 10.65 -6.11 -21.14
CA LEU A 192 12.09 -6.16 -21.38
C LEU A 192 12.32 -6.90 -22.70
N ALA A 193 12.73 -6.17 -23.74
CA ALA A 193 12.99 -6.73 -25.06
C ALA A 193 14.28 -6.14 -25.64
N ASN A 194 15.13 -6.99 -26.22
CA ASN A 194 16.40 -6.58 -26.83
C ASN A 194 17.29 -5.72 -25.90
N GLY A 195 17.32 -6.05 -24.60
CA GLY A 195 18.08 -5.30 -23.60
C GLY A 195 17.50 -3.92 -23.24
N THR A 196 16.32 -3.58 -23.72
CA THR A 196 15.63 -2.32 -23.41
C THR A 196 14.44 -2.58 -22.51
N LEU A 197 14.44 -1.97 -21.32
CA LEU A 197 13.28 -1.91 -20.44
C LEU A 197 12.35 -0.80 -20.93
N THR A 198 11.11 -1.15 -21.24
CA THR A 198 10.05 -0.20 -21.59
C THR A 198 8.88 -0.38 -20.63
N VAL A 199 8.53 0.68 -19.93
CA VAL A 199 7.27 0.84 -19.20
C VAL A 199 6.39 1.76 -20.02
N SER A 200 5.17 1.34 -20.32
CA SER A 200 4.26 2.06 -21.22
C SER A 200 2.83 2.05 -20.69
N ASN A 201 2.06 3.09 -21.00
CA ASN A 201 0.61 3.03 -20.89
C ASN A 201 0.04 2.31 -22.14
N ALA A 202 -1.27 2.35 -22.36
CA ALA A 202 -1.90 1.71 -23.51
C ALA A 202 -1.44 2.24 -24.89
N THR A 203 -0.89 3.46 -24.97
CA THR A 203 -0.64 4.18 -26.22
C THR A 203 0.79 4.72 -26.39
N ALA A 204 1.57 4.89 -25.30
CA ALA A 204 2.88 5.54 -25.32
C ALA A 204 3.82 5.07 -24.19
N PRO A 205 5.15 5.16 -24.39
CA PRO A 205 6.14 4.82 -23.36
C PRO A 205 6.18 5.87 -22.24
N ILE A 206 6.17 5.41 -20.99
CA ILE A 206 6.34 6.19 -19.76
C ILE A 206 7.82 6.25 -19.39
N PHE A 207 8.52 5.13 -19.49
CA PHE A 207 9.94 5.02 -19.20
C PHE A 207 10.60 4.06 -20.18
N THR A 208 11.74 4.48 -20.73
CA THR A 208 12.54 3.63 -21.61
C THR A 208 14.01 3.78 -21.26
N ALA A 209 14.70 2.66 -21.05
CA ALA A 209 16.14 2.64 -20.75
C ALA A 209 16.79 1.31 -21.20
N PRO A 210 18.07 1.31 -21.56
CA PRO A 210 18.86 0.09 -21.57
C PRO A 210 18.84 -0.55 -20.17
N VAL A 211 18.50 -1.83 -20.07
CA VAL A 211 18.34 -2.52 -18.78
C VAL A 211 19.66 -2.60 -18.00
N THR A 212 20.80 -2.53 -18.69
CA THR A 212 22.14 -2.49 -18.09
C THR A 212 22.55 -1.09 -17.62
N GLN A 213 21.79 -0.05 -17.99
CA GLN A 213 22.05 1.35 -17.62
C GLN A 213 20.74 2.09 -17.32
N LEU A 214 20.00 1.64 -16.31
CA LEU A 214 18.69 2.21 -15.96
C LEU A 214 18.75 3.72 -15.70
N THR A 215 19.87 4.22 -15.18
CA THR A 215 20.10 5.66 -14.92
C THR A 215 20.14 6.54 -16.15
N SER A 216 20.32 5.97 -17.34
CA SER A 216 20.26 6.68 -18.63
C SER A 216 18.84 6.81 -19.19
N GLY A 217 17.85 6.31 -18.44
CA GLY A 217 16.47 6.23 -18.89
C GLY A 217 15.80 7.57 -19.13
N VAL A 218 14.90 7.61 -20.10
CA VAL A 218 14.03 8.75 -20.37
C VAL A 218 12.68 8.49 -19.74
N PHE A 219 12.27 9.37 -18.81
CA PHE A 219 10.97 9.31 -18.16
C PHE A 219 10.04 10.40 -18.73
N VAL A 220 8.94 9.99 -19.35
CA VAL A 220 7.95 10.89 -19.95
C VAL A 220 6.74 11.00 -19.01
N THR A 221 6.78 12.00 -18.14
CA THR A 221 5.74 12.25 -17.12
C THR A 221 4.35 12.43 -17.72
N ALA A 222 4.26 13.02 -18.92
CA ALA A 222 3.00 13.21 -19.64
C ALA A 222 2.28 11.90 -20.01
N ASN A 223 3.01 10.79 -20.06
CA ASN A 223 2.45 9.48 -20.38
C ASN A 223 2.11 8.66 -19.13
N MET A 224 2.41 9.15 -17.92
CA MET A 224 2.06 8.43 -16.70
C MET A 224 0.55 8.21 -16.64
N PRO A 225 0.09 6.98 -16.36
CA PRO A 225 -1.31 6.77 -16.11
C PRO A 225 -1.63 7.49 -14.80
N HIS A 226 -2.59 8.37 -14.86
CA HIS A 226 -3.15 8.94 -13.64
C HIS A 226 -3.81 7.77 -12.91
N PRO A 227 -3.41 7.48 -11.66
CA PRO A 227 -4.21 6.61 -10.83
C PRO A 227 -5.60 7.21 -10.88
N SER A 228 -6.59 6.44 -11.32
CA SER A 228 -7.96 6.82 -11.02
C SER A 228 -7.99 7.10 -9.52
N PRO A 229 -8.65 8.17 -9.03
CA PRO A 229 -8.82 8.34 -7.59
C PRO A 229 -9.23 6.97 -7.08
N ILE A 230 -8.60 6.50 -5.99
CA ILE A 230 -8.93 5.24 -5.36
C ILE A 230 -10.44 5.26 -5.15
N VAL A 231 -11.19 4.75 -6.12
CA VAL A 231 -12.49 4.20 -5.90
C VAL A 231 -12.05 2.93 -5.22
N THR A 232 -11.94 3.01 -3.89
CA THR A 232 -12.30 1.89 -3.07
C THR A 232 -13.57 1.39 -3.76
N PRO A 233 -13.57 0.17 -4.35
CA PRO A 233 -14.82 -0.44 -4.78
C PRO A 233 -15.79 -0.17 -3.63
N PRO A 234 -17.02 0.34 -3.87
CA PRO A 234 -17.94 0.64 -2.78
C PRO A 234 -17.86 -0.55 -1.85
N ALA A 235 -17.38 -0.31 -0.62
CA ALA A 235 -16.90 -1.39 0.25
C ALA A 235 -17.95 -2.49 0.19
N MET A 236 -17.60 -3.63 -0.41
CA MET A 236 -18.58 -4.69 -0.63
C MET A 236 -19.14 -4.98 0.75
N ASP A 237 -20.43 -4.71 0.91
CA ASP A 237 -21.07 -4.85 2.20
C ASP A 237 -21.14 -6.36 2.48
N GLY A 238 -20.11 -6.87 3.14
CA GLY A 238 -20.00 -8.27 3.50
C GLY A 238 -21.17 -8.73 4.37
N ALA A 239 -21.79 -7.79 5.11
CA ALA A 239 -22.99 -8.08 5.89
C ALA A 239 -24.23 -8.23 4.99
N ALA A 240 -24.38 -7.39 3.96
CA ALA A 240 -25.43 -7.56 2.95
C ALA A 240 -25.23 -8.82 2.10
N LEU A 241 -24.00 -9.09 1.65
CA LEU A 241 -23.66 -10.30 0.90
C LEU A 241 -23.93 -11.56 1.74
N TYR A 242 -23.56 -11.55 3.02
CA TYR A 242 -23.86 -12.63 3.94
C TYR A 242 -25.39 -12.76 4.17
N ALA A 243 -26.11 -11.65 4.30
CA ALA A 243 -27.56 -11.66 4.47
C ALA A 243 -28.29 -12.28 3.27
N SER A 244 -27.88 -11.95 2.05
CA SER A 244 -28.49 -12.45 0.82
C SER A 244 -28.14 -13.91 0.51
N ASN A 245 -26.92 -14.35 0.83
CA ASN A 245 -26.41 -15.64 0.35
C ASN A 245 -26.22 -16.70 1.44
N CYS A 246 -26.11 -16.30 2.71
CA CYS A 246 -25.70 -17.19 3.80
C CYS A 246 -26.69 -17.23 4.97
N ALA A 247 -27.37 -16.13 5.27
CA ALA A 247 -28.20 -16.00 6.47
C ALA A 247 -29.41 -16.96 6.50
N GLY A 248 -29.94 -17.33 5.32
CA GLY A 248 -31.05 -18.29 5.22
C GLY A 248 -30.73 -19.68 5.79
N CYS A 249 -29.45 -20.08 5.77
CA CYS A 249 -29.02 -21.39 6.30
C CYS A 249 -28.17 -21.29 7.56
N HIS A 250 -27.46 -20.17 7.78
CA HIS A 250 -26.52 -20.01 8.90
C HIS A 250 -26.99 -19.05 10.00
N GLY A 251 -28.17 -18.45 9.82
CA GLY A 251 -28.73 -17.42 10.70
C GLY A 251 -28.16 -16.03 10.41
N ALA A 252 -28.81 -14.99 10.93
CA ALA A 252 -28.39 -13.60 10.77
C ALA A 252 -26.94 -13.37 11.22
N LEU A 253 -26.21 -12.46 10.58
CA LEU A 253 -24.76 -12.28 10.77
C LEU A 253 -24.35 -12.17 12.24
N ALA A 254 -25.07 -11.38 13.03
CA ALA A 254 -24.82 -11.18 14.46
C ALA A 254 -24.98 -12.44 15.33
N LYS A 255 -25.69 -13.45 14.84
CA LYS A 255 -25.92 -14.75 15.50
C LYS A 255 -25.50 -15.93 14.62
N SER A 256 -24.68 -15.68 13.61
CA SER A 256 -24.29 -16.69 12.65
C SER A 256 -23.60 -17.85 13.36
N THR A 257 -24.00 -19.08 13.03
CA THR A 257 -23.28 -20.29 13.48
C THR A 257 -21.88 -20.43 12.88
N LYS A 258 -21.48 -19.50 12.00
CA LYS A 258 -20.23 -19.49 11.24
C LYS A 258 -19.39 -18.22 11.48
N GLN A 259 -19.62 -17.48 12.57
CA GLN A 259 -18.74 -16.38 12.96
C GLN A 259 -17.27 -16.82 13.02
N GLY A 260 -16.37 -15.94 12.59
CA GLY A 260 -14.94 -16.19 12.47
C GLY A 260 -14.50 -17.12 11.33
N ALA A 261 -15.40 -17.49 10.40
CA ALA A 261 -15.02 -18.30 9.25
C ALA A 261 -14.07 -17.54 8.31
N SER A 262 -12.91 -18.15 8.02
CA SER A 262 -11.93 -17.60 7.07
C SER A 262 -12.35 -17.80 5.62
N VAL A 263 -11.75 -17.00 4.73
CA VAL A 263 -11.91 -17.06 3.27
C VAL A 263 -11.67 -18.47 2.75
N ALA A 264 -10.56 -19.09 3.17
CA ALA A 264 -10.20 -20.44 2.76
C ALA A 264 -11.25 -21.47 3.20
N ARG A 265 -11.86 -21.29 4.39
CA ARG A 265 -12.89 -22.19 4.92
C ARG A 265 -14.22 -22.06 4.16
N ILE A 266 -14.62 -20.83 3.82
CA ILE A 266 -15.83 -20.57 3.03
C ILE A 266 -15.65 -21.10 1.60
N GLN A 267 -14.51 -20.82 0.98
CA GLN A 267 -14.17 -21.30 -0.37
C GLN A 267 -14.16 -22.82 -0.44
N SER A 268 -13.52 -23.49 0.52
CA SER A 268 -13.46 -24.95 0.58
C SER A 268 -14.85 -25.57 0.73
N ALA A 269 -15.73 -24.94 1.51
CA ALA A 269 -17.11 -25.43 1.70
C ALA A 269 -17.98 -25.27 0.43
N ILE A 270 -17.82 -24.15 -0.30
CA ILE A 270 -18.50 -23.93 -1.59
C ILE A 270 -17.99 -24.94 -2.64
N SER A 271 -16.67 -25.08 -2.77
CA SER A 271 -16.06 -26.00 -3.73
C SER A 271 -16.36 -27.48 -3.44
N ALA A 272 -16.48 -27.86 -2.16
CA ALA A 272 -16.85 -29.21 -1.76
C ALA A 272 -18.39 -29.41 -1.64
N GLY A 273 -19.19 -28.39 -1.93
CA GLY A 273 -20.66 -28.46 -1.87
C GLY A 273 -21.23 -28.78 -0.49
N ILE A 274 -20.48 -28.52 0.59
CA ILE A 274 -20.83 -28.95 1.94
C ILE A 274 -22.13 -28.26 2.37
N GLY A 275 -23.13 -29.05 2.79
CA GLY A 275 -24.41 -28.51 3.25
C GLY A 275 -25.20 -27.72 2.19
N GLY A 276 -24.97 -27.99 0.90
CA GLY A 276 -25.66 -27.31 -0.20
C GLY A 276 -24.99 -26.01 -0.68
N MET A 277 -23.81 -25.66 -0.15
CA MET A 277 -23.09 -24.42 -0.51
C MET A 277 -22.56 -24.37 -1.95
N GLY A 278 -22.64 -25.47 -2.72
CA GLY A 278 -22.17 -25.52 -4.11
C GLY A 278 -22.92 -24.61 -5.07
N SER A 279 -24.16 -24.22 -4.73
CA SER A 279 -24.95 -23.23 -5.49
C SER A 279 -24.37 -21.81 -5.42
N LEU A 280 -23.49 -21.54 -4.45
CA LEU A 280 -22.80 -20.26 -4.27
C LEU A 280 -21.46 -20.21 -5.03
N SER A 281 -21.18 -21.19 -5.89
CA SER A 281 -19.96 -21.24 -6.73
C SER A 281 -19.81 -20.06 -7.70
N ALA A 282 -20.88 -19.29 -7.91
CA ALA A 282 -20.87 -18.05 -8.68
C ALA A 282 -20.35 -16.82 -7.90
N LEU A 283 -20.19 -16.90 -6.58
CA LEU A 283 -19.58 -15.82 -5.79
C LEU A 283 -18.09 -15.71 -6.14
N SER A 284 -17.65 -14.49 -6.42
CA SER A 284 -16.24 -14.17 -6.67
C SER A 284 -15.40 -14.29 -5.39
N SER A 285 -14.08 -14.42 -5.55
CA SER A 285 -13.15 -14.45 -4.42
C SER A 285 -13.19 -13.16 -3.59
N GLN A 286 -13.52 -12.02 -4.22
CA GLN A 286 -13.69 -10.73 -3.56
C GLN A 286 -14.98 -10.68 -2.70
N GLU A 287 -16.09 -11.24 -3.18
CA GLU A 287 -17.33 -11.34 -2.40
C GLU A 287 -17.16 -12.30 -1.21
N ILE A 288 -16.45 -13.40 -1.41
CA ILE A 288 -16.13 -14.37 -0.34
C ILE A 288 -15.21 -13.73 0.71
N GLN A 289 -14.25 -12.90 0.29
CA GLN A 289 -13.40 -12.12 1.19
C GLN A 289 -14.20 -11.11 2.02
N ALA A 290 -15.17 -10.42 1.40
CA ALA A 290 -16.04 -9.47 2.10
C ALA A 290 -16.92 -10.18 3.15
N ILE A 291 -17.51 -11.33 2.80
CA ILE A 291 -18.29 -12.16 3.72
C ILE A 291 -17.44 -12.65 4.90
N ALA A 292 -16.22 -13.15 4.64
CA ALA A 292 -15.30 -13.59 5.68
C ALA A 292 -14.94 -12.45 6.66
N THR A 293 -14.76 -11.24 6.12
CA THR A 293 -14.45 -10.05 6.90
C THR A 293 -15.63 -9.65 7.80
N ALA A 294 -16.86 -9.70 7.27
CA ALA A 294 -18.07 -9.42 8.06
C ALA A 294 -18.31 -10.46 9.17
N LEU A 295 -17.92 -11.71 8.94
CA LEU A 295 -17.98 -12.77 9.95
C LEU A 295 -16.88 -12.66 11.02
N ALA A 296 -15.79 -11.94 10.74
CA ALA A 296 -14.66 -11.79 11.66
C ALA A 296 -14.88 -10.69 12.72
N THR A 297 -15.81 -9.76 12.50
CA THR A 297 -16.10 -8.65 13.44
C THR A 297 -17.31 -8.97 14.33
N PRO A 298 -17.20 -8.87 15.67
CA PRO A 298 -18.38 -8.79 16.54
C PRO A 298 -19.11 -7.47 16.28
N ALA A 299 -20.40 -7.53 15.95
CA ALA A 299 -21.20 -6.36 15.60
C ALA A 299 -21.22 -5.31 16.72
N THR A 300 -20.84 -4.06 16.41
CA THR A 300 -21.22 -2.87 17.20
C THR A 300 -22.27 -2.08 16.42
N THR A 301 -23.38 -1.75 17.09
CA THR A 301 -24.54 -1.05 16.51
C THR A 301 -24.31 0.47 16.52
N PRO A 302 -24.63 1.24 15.45
CA PRO A 302 -24.57 2.70 15.46
C PRO A 302 -25.75 3.33 16.24
N THR A 303 -25.50 4.43 16.99
CA THR A 303 -26.50 5.12 17.85
C THR A 303 -26.81 6.55 17.36
N PRO A 304 -28.09 7.04 17.41
CA PRO A 304 -28.49 8.44 17.15
C PRO A 304 -28.50 9.39 18.40
N THR A 305 -28.52 10.72 18.18
CA THR A 305 -28.31 11.92 19.06
C THR A 305 -29.58 12.35 19.91
N PRO A 306 -29.50 13.15 21.04
CA PRO A 306 -30.20 12.91 22.34
C PRO A 306 -31.22 13.97 22.92
N THR A 307 -31.87 13.67 24.10
CA THR A 307 -32.08 14.48 25.39
C THR A 307 -33.47 14.26 26.09
N PRO A 308 -33.72 14.32 27.46
CA PRO A 308 -32.92 14.20 28.71
C PRO A 308 -33.36 13.10 29.76
N THR A 309 -32.51 12.95 30.80
CA THR A 309 -32.28 12.02 31.97
C THR A 309 -33.24 12.23 33.19
N PRO A 310 -33.30 11.47 34.34
CA PRO A 310 -32.31 10.56 35.02
C PRO A 310 -32.85 9.20 35.59
N THR A 311 -32.06 8.17 35.99
CA THR A 311 -31.00 8.07 37.05
C THR A 311 -30.11 6.78 36.98
N THR A 312 -28.78 6.93 37.23
CA THR A 312 -27.75 6.11 38.00
C THR A 312 -27.68 4.56 37.86
N THR A 313 -26.54 3.84 37.63
CA THR A 313 -25.22 3.77 38.35
C THR A 313 -24.09 3.02 37.56
N THR A 314 -22.82 3.33 37.90
CA THR A 314 -21.42 3.00 37.40
C THR A 314 -20.82 1.63 37.89
N PRO A 315 -19.58 1.09 37.57
CA PRO A 315 -18.61 1.09 36.41
C PRO A 315 -18.03 -0.30 35.88
N ALA A 316 -17.42 -0.27 34.65
CA ALA A 316 -16.31 -0.97 33.91
C ALA A 316 -15.46 -2.17 34.50
N PRO A 317 -14.68 -3.03 33.73
CA PRO A 317 -13.86 -2.75 32.51
C PRO A 317 -13.67 -3.87 31.42
N ILE A 318 -12.79 -3.60 30.42
CA ILE A 318 -12.46 -4.32 29.15
C ILE A 318 -11.15 -5.17 29.25
N PRO A 319 -10.99 -6.31 28.51
CA PRO A 319 -9.70 -7.01 28.30
C PRO A 319 -9.15 -6.98 26.84
N ALA A 320 -7.84 -7.29 26.68
CA ALA A 320 -7.09 -7.63 25.44
C ALA A 320 -6.01 -8.71 25.78
N PRO A 321 -5.20 -9.26 24.84
CA PRO A 321 -5.39 -10.15 23.67
C PRO A 321 -4.84 -11.62 23.93
N PRO A 322 -4.85 -12.60 22.97
CA PRO A 322 -4.95 -14.04 23.27
C PRO A 322 -3.63 -14.86 23.36
N THR A 323 -3.66 -15.92 24.18
CA THR A 323 -2.60 -16.92 24.42
C THR A 323 -3.12 -18.36 24.19
N THR A 324 -2.19 -19.29 23.88
CA THR A 324 -2.23 -20.77 24.04
C THR A 324 -3.56 -21.45 24.39
N ALA A 325 -3.95 -22.47 23.61
CA ALA A 325 -5.18 -23.25 23.79
C ALA A 325 -5.42 -23.69 25.25
N ASP A 326 -6.43 -23.09 25.87
CA ASP A 326 -6.83 -23.36 27.26
C ASP A 326 -7.62 -24.67 27.33
N GLY A 327 -7.00 -25.71 27.90
CA GLY A 327 -7.61 -27.03 28.07
C GLY A 327 -8.87 -27.05 28.94
N ALA A 328 -8.99 -26.13 29.89
CA ALA A 328 -10.19 -25.99 30.72
C ALA A 328 -11.35 -25.35 29.94
N ALA A 329 -11.04 -24.35 29.11
CA ALA A 329 -12.01 -23.77 28.17
C ALA A 329 -12.46 -24.78 27.11
N LEU A 330 -11.52 -25.56 26.57
CA LEU A 330 -11.81 -26.63 25.61
C LEU A 330 -12.70 -27.72 26.23
N TYR A 331 -12.40 -28.17 27.45
CA TYR A 331 -13.25 -29.13 28.16
C TYR A 331 -14.65 -28.56 28.43
N THR A 332 -14.73 -27.29 28.84
CA THR A 332 -16.00 -26.62 29.13
C THR A 332 -16.86 -26.50 27.88
N ALA A 333 -16.28 -26.11 26.74
CA ALA A 333 -16.98 -25.95 25.49
C ALA A 333 -17.43 -27.27 24.85
N ASN A 334 -16.66 -28.35 25.03
CA ASN A 334 -16.85 -29.57 24.24
C ASN A 334 -17.28 -30.81 25.05
N CYS A 335 -17.05 -30.82 26.37
CA CYS A 335 -17.20 -32.03 27.20
C CYS A 335 -18.12 -31.83 28.42
N ALA A 336 -18.16 -30.62 28.99
CA ALA A 336 -18.86 -30.38 30.25
C ALA A 336 -20.39 -30.56 30.17
N GLY A 337 -21.00 -30.34 29.00
CA GLY A 337 -22.43 -30.54 28.79
C GLY A 337 -22.90 -31.97 29.04
N CYS A 338 -22.03 -32.96 28.84
CA CYS A 338 -22.36 -34.38 29.02
C CYS A 338 -21.63 -35.03 30.20
N HIS A 339 -20.47 -34.50 30.61
CA HIS A 339 -19.63 -35.09 31.66
C HIS A 339 -19.56 -34.25 32.95
N GLY A 340 -20.36 -33.19 33.02
CA GLY A 340 -20.40 -32.25 34.14
C GLY A 340 -19.23 -31.27 34.17
N PRO A 341 -19.25 -30.28 35.08
CA PRO A 341 -18.16 -29.32 35.24
C PRO A 341 -16.80 -30.01 35.46
N LEU A 342 -15.71 -29.38 34.98
CA LEU A 342 -14.36 -29.94 35.05
C LEU A 342 -13.96 -30.35 36.49
N THR A 343 -14.39 -29.58 37.49
CA THR A 343 -14.10 -29.78 38.91
C THR A 343 -14.77 -31.03 39.49
N THR A 344 -15.88 -31.49 38.91
CA THR A 344 -16.69 -32.62 39.41
C THR A 344 -16.84 -33.74 38.38
N SER A 345 -16.13 -33.66 37.24
CA SER A 345 -16.31 -34.61 36.16
C SER A 345 -16.00 -36.05 36.56
N SER A 346 -16.87 -36.98 36.15
CA SER A 346 -16.68 -38.42 36.27
C SER A 346 -15.55 -38.97 35.37
N LYS A 347 -14.92 -38.12 34.55
CA LYS A 347 -13.84 -38.46 33.62
C LYS A 347 -12.45 -37.94 34.04
N LYS A 348 -12.31 -37.47 35.30
CA LYS A 348 -10.99 -37.15 35.87
C LYS A 348 -10.06 -38.38 35.79
N GLY A 349 -8.79 -38.14 35.43
CA GLY A 349 -7.78 -39.19 35.26
C GLY A 349 -7.87 -40.03 33.97
N ILE A 350 -8.70 -39.63 32.99
CA ILE A 350 -8.71 -40.26 31.66
C ILE A 350 -7.39 -40.00 30.91
N THR A 351 -6.88 -40.98 30.16
CA THR A 351 -5.68 -40.79 29.33
C THR A 351 -6.03 -40.28 27.94
N THR A 352 -5.09 -39.58 27.28
CA THR A 352 -5.27 -39.08 25.89
C THR A 352 -5.59 -40.19 24.91
N THR A 353 -4.99 -41.38 25.06
CA THR A 353 -5.30 -42.56 24.23
C THR A 353 -6.74 -43.04 24.42
N ARG A 354 -7.24 -43.07 25.67
CA ARG A 354 -8.63 -43.48 25.93
C ARG A 354 -9.64 -42.45 25.45
N LEU A 355 -9.34 -41.16 25.55
CA LEU A 355 -10.18 -40.09 24.99
C LEU A 355 -10.24 -40.20 23.46
N GLN A 356 -9.09 -40.36 22.79
CA GLN A 356 -9.02 -40.50 21.34
C GLN A 356 -9.72 -41.76 20.83
N ALA A 357 -9.55 -42.90 21.50
CA ALA A 357 -10.23 -44.15 21.15
C ALA A 357 -11.76 -44.03 21.30
N ALA A 358 -12.23 -43.26 22.27
CA ALA A 358 -13.65 -43.03 22.49
C ALA A 358 -14.27 -42.06 21.47
N ILE A 359 -13.49 -41.07 21.01
CA ILE A 359 -13.87 -40.18 19.90
C ILE A 359 -13.90 -40.97 18.59
N SER A 360 -12.86 -41.75 18.26
CA SER A 360 -12.80 -42.53 17.03
C SER A 360 -13.83 -43.65 16.97
N GLY A 361 -14.15 -44.25 18.12
CA GLY A 361 -15.21 -45.26 18.25
C GLY A 361 -16.62 -44.68 18.41
N ASN A 362 -16.77 -43.35 18.37
CA ASN A 362 -18.03 -42.63 18.61
C ASN A 362 -18.77 -43.09 19.90
N MET A 363 -18.02 -43.48 20.93
CA MET A 363 -18.60 -43.99 22.17
C MET A 363 -19.35 -42.88 22.90
N GLY A 364 -20.62 -43.11 23.23
CA GLY A 364 -21.47 -42.10 23.86
C GLY A 364 -21.73 -40.87 22.97
N GLY A 365 -21.59 -41.00 21.65
CA GLY A 365 -21.84 -39.91 20.70
C GLY A 365 -20.67 -38.93 20.53
N MET A 366 -19.45 -39.27 20.95
CA MET A 366 -18.29 -38.35 20.91
C MET A 366 -17.64 -38.15 19.53
N GLY A 367 -18.19 -38.73 18.46
CA GLY A 367 -17.61 -38.69 17.11
C GLY A 367 -17.54 -37.28 16.49
N PHE A 368 -18.35 -36.32 16.96
CA PHE A 368 -18.27 -34.92 16.55
C PHE A 368 -16.97 -34.22 16.98
N LEU A 369 -16.26 -34.80 17.97
CA LEU A 369 -14.96 -34.33 18.46
C LEU A 369 -13.79 -34.88 17.65
N SER A 370 -14.03 -35.62 16.56
CA SER A 370 -12.99 -36.19 15.68
C SER A 370 -12.10 -35.14 15.00
N THR A 371 -12.49 -33.87 15.06
CA THR A 371 -11.72 -32.72 14.56
C THR A 371 -10.82 -32.05 15.61
N LEU A 372 -10.88 -32.48 16.88
CA LEU A 372 -9.94 -32.01 17.90
C LEU A 372 -8.52 -32.42 17.54
N SER A 373 -7.59 -31.47 17.58
CA SER A 373 -6.19 -31.80 17.33
C SER A 373 -5.62 -32.66 18.48
N ALA A 374 -4.50 -33.34 18.22
CA ALA A 374 -3.78 -34.07 19.26
C ALA A 374 -3.33 -33.13 20.40
N ALA A 375 -3.10 -31.84 20.12
CA ALA A 375 -2.77 -30.84 21.11
C ALA A 375 -3.98 -30.49 21.99
N ASP A 376 -5.17 -30.31 21.41
CA ASP A 376 -6.41 -29.98 22.13
C ASP A 376 -6.86 -31.16 23.01
N SER A 377 -6.80 -32.38 22.47
CA SER A 377 -7.10 -33.62 23.21
C SER A 377 -6.19 -33.77 24.44
N ARG A 378 -4.92 -33.37 24.31
CA ARG A 378 -3.94 -33.40 25.40
C ARG A 378 -4.16 -32.27 26.41
N ALA A 379 -4.53 -31.07 25.95
CA ALA A 379 -4.87 -29.94 26.83
C ALA A 379 -6.10 -30.26 27.71
N ILE A 380 -7.12 -30.90 27.13
CA ILE A 380 -8.31 -31.35 27.85
C ILE A 380 -7.96 -32.40 28.92
N VAL A 381 -7.11 -33.38 28.58
CA VAL A 381 -6.66 -34.42 29.52
C VAL A 381 -5.83 -33.84 30.66
N ASN A 382 -4.94 -32.90 30.37
CA ASN A 382 -4.14 -32.22 31.40
C ASN A 382 -5.03 -31.42 32.36
N ALA A 383 -6.09 -30.78 31.86
CA ALA A 383 -7.07 -30.08 32.69
C ALA A 383 -7.84 -31.04 33.62
N LEU A 384 -8.15 -32.26 33.14
CA LEU A 384 -8.82 -33.32 33.92
C LEU A 384 -7.92 -34.03 34.94
N ALA A 385 -6.60 -33.83 34.88
CA ALA A 385 -5.63 -34.52 35.73
C ALA A 385 -5.33 -33.81 37.06
N SER A 386 -5.85 -32.61 37.29
CA SER A 386 -5.44 -31.77 38.44
C SER A 386 -6.39 -31.88 39.66
N SER A 387 -5.90 -32.48 40.76
CA SER A 387 -6.40 -32.30 42.15
C SER A 387 -5.29 -32.61 43.19
N SER A 388 -5.39 -32.02 44.39
CA SER A 388 -4.36 -31.68 45.40
C SER A 388 -3.89 -32.73 46.47
N THR A 389 -2.56 -32.73 46.79
CA THR A 389 -1.77 -32.98 48.07
C THR A 389 -1.66 -34.38 48.78
N PRO A 390 -0.65 -34.72 49.67
CA PRO A 390 0.85 -34.78 49.57
C PRO A 390 1.60 -36.08 50.13
N ALA A 391 2.86 -36.34 49.68
CA ALA A 391 4.00 -37.19 50.21
C ALA A 391 3.86 -38.74 50.42
N PRO A 392 4.93 -39.61 50.41
CA PRO A 392 6.40 -39.40 50.48
C PRO A 392 7.30 -40.14 49.43
N SER A 393 8.63 -39.95 49.59
CA SER A 393 9.84 -40.42 48.86
C SER A 393 9.99 -41.94 48.62
N PRO A 394 10.65 -42.39 47.51
CA PRO A 394 12.08 -42.80 47.59
C PRO A 394 12.96 -42.41 46.38
N SER A 395 14.28 -42.50 46.58
CA SER A 395 15.43 -42.17 45.71
C SER A 395 15.99 -43.43 44.99
N PRO A 396 17.09 -43.41 44.18
CA PRO A 396 17.25 -42.84 42.82
C PRO A 396 17.82 -43.86 41.78
N VAL A 397 17.60 -43.66 40.46
CA VAL A 397 18.50 -44.13 39.35
C VAL A 397 18.40 -43.16 38.15
N PRO A 398 19.50 -42.78 37.45
CA PRO A 398 19.56 -41.55 36.61
C PRO A 398 19.61 -41.79 35.08
N ALA A 399 18.97 -40.92 34.28
CA ALA A 399 19.30 -40.57 32.87
C ALA A 399 18.20 -39.68 32.24
N PRO A 400 18.44 -38.95 31.12
CA PRO A 400 19.53 -38.01 30.79
C PRO A 400 18.99 -36.57 30.60
N ALA A 401 19.89 -35.59 30.52
CA ALA A 401 19.60 -34.16 30.54
C ALA A 401 18.74 -33.65 29.34
N PRO A 402 17.72 -32.81 29.57
CA PRO A 402 16.98 -32.17 28.48
C PRO A 402 17.79 -31.02 27.86
N THR A 403 17.90 -31.06 26.54
CA THR A 403 18.50 -30.04 25.68
C THR A 403 17.73 -28.69 25.80
N PRO A 404 18.40 -27.53 25.78
CA PRO A 404 17.77 -26.23 26.08
C PRO A 404 16.68 -25.84 25.08
N ALA A 405 15.53 -25.41 25.62
CA ALA A 405 14.46 -24.78 24.85
C ALA A 405 14.96 -23.46 24.21
N PRO A 406 14.42 -23.05 23.04
CA PRO A 406 14.71 -21.75 22.46
C PRO A 406 14.37 -20.64 23.47
N ALA A 407 15.28 -19.70 23.67
CA ALA A 407 15.09 -18.61 24.62
C ALA A 407 13.80 -17.84 24.30
N PRO A 408 12.92 -17.61 25.28
CA PRO A 408 11.75 -16.75 25.12
C PRO A 408 12.17 -15.36 24.62
N ALA A 409 11.30 -14.71 23.83
CA ALA A 409 11.51 -13.31 23.45
C ALA A 409 11.80 -12.45 24.70
N PRO A 410 12.73 -11.48 24.63
CA PRO A 410 13.13 -10.70 25.80
C PRO A 410 11.93 -10.00 26.45
N ILE A 411 11.71 -10.25 27.73
CA ILE A 411 10.67 -9.55 28.50
C ILE A 411 11.16 -8.13 28.79
N ASP A 412 10.49 -7.13 28.22
CA ASP A 412 10.82 -5.72 28.44
C ASP A 412 10.39 -5.25 29.85
N GLY A 413 11.34 -5.32 30.78
CA GLY A 413 11.15 -4.88 32.16
C GLY A 413 10.89 -3.39 32.33
N ALA A 414 11.36 -2.54 31.40
CA ALA A 414 11.15 -1.09 31.47
C ALA A 414 9.70 -0.74 31.14
N SER A 415 9.14 -1.39 30.11
CA SER A 415 7.72 -1.27 29.76
C SER A 415 6.82 -1.83 30.85
N LEU A 416 7.18 -2.96 31.47
CA LEU A 416 6.44 -3.52 32.60
C LEU A 416 6.45 -2.57 33.81
N TYR A 417 7.58 -1.94 34.12
CA TYR A 417 7.67 -0.95 35.19
C TYR A 417 6.84 0.30 34.91
N ALA A 418 6.86 0.81 33.67
CA ALA A 418 6.09 1.97 33.26
C ALA A 418 4.57 1.74 33.44
N SER A 419 4.07 0.58 33.04
CA SER A 419 2.64 0.25 33.10
C SER A 419 2.13 -0.11 34.49
N ASN A 420 2.97 -0.69 35.35
CA ASN A 420 2.51 -1.29 36.63
C ASN A 420 3.07 -0.62 37.89
N CYS A 421 4.12 0.19 37.79
CA CYS A 421 4.85 0.70 38.97
C CYS A 421 5.07 2.22 38.94
N ALA A 422 5.22 2.83 37.75
CA ALA A 422 5.59 4.24 37.64
C ALA A 422 4.53 5.20 38.20
N GLY A 423 3.25 4.82 38.16
CA GLY A 423 2.14 5.64 38.70
C GLY A 423 2.26 5.94 40.19
N CYS A 424 2.92 5.06 40.97
CA CYS A 424 3.09 5.23 42.41
C CYS A 424 4.55 5.44 42.84
N HIS A 425 5.52 5.09 41.99
CA HIS A 425 6.95 5.12 42.32
C HIS A 425 7.78 6.08 41.45
N GLY A 426 7.13 6.85 40.57
CA GLY A 426 7.76 7.79 39.65
C GLY A 426 8.37 7.10 38.43
N ALA A 427 8.85 7.89 37.47
CA ALA A 427 9.49 7.38 36.26
C ALA A 427 10.69 6.48 36.58
N LEU A 428 10.96 5.48 35.74
CA LEU A 428 12.05 4.50 35.95
C LEU A 428 13.40 5.19 36.21
N ALA A 429 13.68 6.29 35.49
CA ALA A 429 14.91 7.07 35.63
C ALA A 429 15.06 7.74 37.01
N THR A 430 13.96 8.08 37.68
CA THR A 430 13.94 8.82 38.96
C THR A 430 13.33 8.02 40.11
N SER A 431 13.05 6.74 39.90
CA SER A 431 12.35 5.91 40.87
C SER A 431 13.10 5.76 42.19
N GLY A 432 12.42 6.01 43.31
CA GLY A 432 12.94 5.73 44.64
C GLY A 432 13.05 4.23 44.99
N LYS A 433 12.72 3.34 44.04
CA LYS A 433 12.80 1.88 44.19
C LYS A 433 13.92 1.25 43.35
N LYS A 434 14.84 2.05 42.81
CA LYS A 434 16.06 1.53 42.18
C LYS A 434 16.85 0.65 43.16
N GLY A 435 17.36 -0.48 42.68
CA GLY A 435 18.10 -1.46 43.49
C GLY A 435 17.24 -2.38 44.38
N ILE A 436 15.91 -2.40 44.21
CA ILE A 436 15.06 -3.39 44.88
C ILE A 436 15.41 -4.82 44.45
N THR A 437 15.32 -5.80 45.35
CA THR A 437 15.55 -7.22 45.04
C THR A 437 14.24 -7.92 44.67
N LEU A 438 14.32 -9.01 43.89
CA LEU A 438 13.15 -9.83 43.55
C LEU A 438 12.42 -10.32 44.80
N THR A 439 13.15 -10.77 45.82
CA THR A 439 12.56 -11.23 47.09
C THR A 439 11.78 -10.12 47.80
N ARG A 440 12.29 -8.88 47.81
CA ARG A 440 11.59 -7.75 48.43
C ARG A 440 10.36 -7.34 47.62
N LEU A 441 10.44 -7.38 46.29
CA LEU A 441 9.30 -7.15 45.42
C LEU A 441 8.20 -8.20 45.65
N GLN A 442 8.57 -9.48 45.68
CA GLN A 442 7.65 -10.59 45.92
C GLN A 442 7.00 -10.53 47.30
N ALA A 443 7.77 -10.19 48.34
CA ALA A 443 7.24 -10.01 49.70
C ALA A 443 6.28 -8.81 49.80
N ALA A 444 6.54 -7.73 49.06
CA ALA A 444 5.64 -6.58 49.00
C ALA A 444 4.31 -6.92 48.28
N ILE A 445 4.38 -7.71 47.21
CA ILE A 445 3.20 -8.20 46.47
C ILE A 445 2.37 -9.16 47.33
N SER A 446 3.01 -10.17 47.94
CA SER A 446 2.31 -11.15 48.78
C SER A 446 1.76 -10.53 50.07
N GLY A 447 2.46 -9.55 50.64
CA GLY A 447 2.00 -8.78 51.79
C GLY A 447 1.06 -7.62 51.45
N ASN A 448 0.69 -7.44 50.17
CA ASN A 448 -0.11 -6.31 49.67
C ASN A 448 0.37 -4.93 50.19
N ILE A 449 1.69 -4.76 50.34
CA ILE A 449 2.27 -3.55 50.91
C ILE A 449 2.04 -2.40 49.94
N GLY A 450 1.38 -1.33 50.39
CA GLY A 450 1.08 -0.17 49.55
C GLY A 450 0.15 -0.45 48.37
N GLY A 451 -0.69 -1.50 48.45
CA GLY A 451 -1.65 -1.87 47.40
C GLY A 451 -1.06 -2.73 46.27
N MET A 452 0.14 -3.29 46.46
CA MET A 452 0.85 -4.08 45.44
C MET A 452 0.26 -5.49 45.19
N GLY A 453 -0.77 -5.91 45.93
CA GLY A 453 -1.36 -7.25 45.82
C GLY A 453 -2.00 -7.55 44.45
N SER A 454 -2.42 -6.52 43.70
CA SER A 454 -2.92 -6.65 42.33
C SER A 454 -1.84 -7.15 41.33
N LEU A 455 -0.57 -6.97 41.67
CA LEU A 455 0.59 -7.40 40.87
C LEU A 455 0.94 -8.88 41.10
N SER A 456 0.19 -9.60 41.95
CA SER A 456 0.32 -11.06 42.13
C SER A 456 0.01 -11.85 40.85
N THR A 457 -0.62 -11.19 39.86
CA THR A 457 -0.88 -11.70 38.52
C THR A 457 0.35 -11.71 37.62
N LEU A 458 1.41 -10.94 37.95
CA LEU A 458 2.67 -10.97 37.21
C LEU A 458 3.44 -12.26 37.51
N THR A 459 3.94 -12.89 36.46
CA THR A 459 4.81 -14.08 36.61
C THR A 459 6.14 -13.72 37.28
N ALA A 460 6.79 -14.71 37.90
CA ALA A 460 8.12 -14.52 38.50
C ALA A 460 9.15 -13.97 37.50
N ALA A 461 9.05 -14.35 36.21
CA ALA A 461 9.93 -13.84 35.15
C ALA A 461 9.67 -12.35 34.83
N GLN A 462 8.41 -11.91 34.82
CA GLN A 462 8.05 -10.50 34.65
C GLN A 462 8.47 -9.65 35.86
N GLN A 463 8.28 -10.18 37.08
CA GLN A 463 8.77 -9.53 38.29
C GLN A 463 10.30 -9.39 38.29
N GLN A 464 11.02 -10.41 37.82
CA GLN A 464 12.48 -10.37 37.67
C GLN A 464 12.91 -9.36 36.58
N ALA A 465 12.18 -9.25 35.48
CA ALA A 465 12.46 -8.25 34.44
C ALA A 465 12.29 -6.81 34.96
N ILE A 466 11.26 -6.55 35.77
CA ILE A 466 11.06 -5.25 36.43
C ILE A 466 12.22 -4.93 37.39
N VAL A 467 12.65 -5.91 38.18
CA VAL A 467 13.81 -5.79 39.07
C VAL A 467 15.07 -5.48 38.25
N ASN A 468 15.30 -6.19 37.15
CA ASN A 468 16.45 -5.95 36.28
C ASN A 468 16.44 -4.54 35.68
N ALA A 469 15.28 -4.00 35.32
CA ALA A 469 15.16 -2.63 34.83
C ALA A 469 15.45 -1.59 35.94
N LEU A 470 15.13 -1.91 37.19
CA LEU A 470 15.38 -1.07 38.36
C LEU A 470 16.81 -1.21 38.93
N THR A 471 17.56 -2.23 38.51
CA THR A 471 18.94 -2.47 38.96
C THR A 471 20.00 -1.92 38.00
N VAL A 472 19.62 -1.41 36.81
CA VAL A 472 20.57 -0.74 35.91
C VAL A 472 21.02 0.58 36.54
N THR A 473 22.10 0.49 37.31
CA THR A 473 22.93 1.61 37.70
C THR A 473 23.97 1.80 36.60
N ALA A 474 24.10 3.03 36.11
CA ALA A 474 25.16 3.39 35.17
C ALA A 474 26.52 2.90 35.73
N PRO A 475 27.41 2.28 34.92
CA PRO A 475 28.66 1.78 35.45
C PRO A 475 29.53 2.94 35.95
N ALA A 476 29.94 2.89 37.22
CA ALA A 476 31.00 3.70 37.77
C ALA A 476 32.38 3.15 37.32
N PRO A 477 33.41 3.98 37.08
CA PRO A 477 34.69 3.51 36.57
C PRO A 477 35.65 3.12 37.71
N THR A 478 36.07 1.86 37.84
CA THR A 478 37.28 1.43 38.61
C THR A 478 37.62 -0.06 38.37
N PRO A 479 38.84 -0.56 38.69
CA PRO A 479 40.16 -0.39 38.08
C PRO A 479 40.68 -1.67 37.35
N ALA A 480 41.83 -1.54 36.69
CA ALA A 480 42.45 -2.52 35.78
C ALA A 480 42.95 -3.84 36.42
N PRO A 481 42.80 -4.97 35.70
CA PRO A 481 43.71 -6.11 35.79
C PRO A 481 44.64 -6.17 34.57
N SER A 482 45.92 -6.43 34.84
CA SER A 482 47.01 -6.59 33.88
C SER A 482 46.91 -7.91 33.09
N PRO A 483 47.06 -7.88 31.74
CA PRO A 483 47.49 -9.06 31.00
C PRO A 483 48.72 -8.82 30.10
N THR A 484 49.53 -9.89 30.05
CA THR A 484 50.73 -10.23 29.28
C THR A 484 50.65 -9.90 27.76
N PRO A 485 51.76 -9.51 27.10
CA PRO A 485 51.71 -8.80 25.82
C PRO A 485 51.60 -9.70 24.58
N THR A 486 50.87 -9.23 23.56
CA THR A 486 50.89 -9.72 22.17
C THR A 486 50.61 -8.52 21.23
N PRO A 487 51.22 -8.41 20.03
CA PRO A 487 51.54 -7.12 19.38
C PRO A 487 50.37 -6.28 18.88
N ALA A 488 50.56 -4.96 18.95
CA ALA A 488 49.56 -3.90 18.78
C ALA A 488 49.05 -3.69 17.34
N PRO A 489 47.72 -3.60 17.12
CA PRO A 489 47.11 -2.99 15.95
C PRO A 489 47.17 -1.46 16.01
N ALA A 490 47.42 -0.81 14.87
CA ALA A 490 47.58 0.64 14.72
C ALA A 490 46.29 1.44 15.07
N PRO A 491 46.41 2.64 15.67
CA PRO A 491 45.27 3.41 16.16
C PRO A 491 44.41 4.02 15.03
N THR A 492 43.09 3.88 15.18
CA THR A 492 42.07 4.54 14.36
C THR A 492 42.09 6.06 14.58
N PRO A 493 42.06 6.91 13.52
CA PRO A 493 42.18 8.36 13.63
C PRO A 493 41.04 9.03 14.40
N ALA A 494 41.39 10.09 15.14
CA ALA A 494 40.46 10.99 15.82
C ALA A 494 39.50 11.70 14.82
N PRO A 495 38.27 12.05 15.24
CA PRO A 495 37.32 12.76 14.39
C PRO A 495 37.91 14.08 13.88
N ALA A 496 37.78 14.34 12.58
CA ALA A 496 38.26 15.56 11.96
C ALA A 496 37.58 16.80 12.57
N PRO A 497 38.32 17.89 12.86
CA PRO A 497 37.75 19.14 13.35
C PRO A 497 36.68 19.70 12.40
N ALA A 498 35.66 20.35 12.97
CA ALA A 498 34.62 21.01 12.19
C ALA A 498 35.23 22.02 11.17
N PRO A 499 34.65 22.15 9.97
CA PRO A 499 35.17 23.06 8.94
C PRO A 499 35.24 24.50 9.46
N ILE A 500 36.40 25.13 9.34
CA ILE A 500 36.61 26.53 9.71
C ILE A 500 36.01 27.42 8.60
N ASP A 501 34.98 28.20 8.93
CA ASP A 501 34.36 29.14 7.99
C ASP A 501 35.24 30.39 7.77
N GLY A 502 36.03 30.35 6.69
CA GLY A 502 36.91 31.44 6.30
C GLY A 502 36.18 32.73 5.90
N ALA A 503 34.93 32.64 5.42
CA ALA A 503 34.15 33.82 5.04
C ALA A 503 33.65 34.56 6.29
N ALA A 504 33.18 33.82 7.30
CA ALA A 504 32.83 34.39 8.60
C ALA A 504 34.04 35.01 9.31
N LEU A 505 35.20 34.35 9.27
CA LEU A 505 36.43 34.89 9.84
C LEU A 505 36.88 36.19 9.13
N TYR A 506 36.77 36.26 7.80
CA TYR A 506 37.08 37.48 7.05
C TYR A 506 36.11 38.62 7.40
N ALA A 507 34.81 38.32 7.50
CA ALA A 507 33.80 39.30 7.85
C ALA A 507 34.05 39.93 9.23
N SER A 508 34.40 39.13 10.23
CA SER A 508 34.62 39.60 11.60
C SER A 508 35.96 40.32 11.80
N ASN A 509 37.01 39.96 11.05
CA ASN A 509 38.37 40.40 11.35
C ASN A 509 39.00 41.31 10.28
N CYS A 510 38.47 41.33 9.06
CA CYS A 510 39.13 41.99 7.92
C CYS A 510 38.22 42.96 7.17
N ALA A 511 36.92 42.71 7.11
CA ALA A 511 35.99 43.48 6.28
C ALA A 511 35.88 44.96 6.68
N GLY A 512 36.06 45.29 7.96
CA GLY A 512 36.02 46.66 8.47
C GLY A 512 37.08 47.59 7.85
N CYS A 513 38.22 47.04 7.42
CA CYS A 513 39.31 47.81 6.82
C CYS A 513 39.53 47.51 5.33
N HIS A 514 39.13 46.33 4.84
CA HIS A 514 39.39 45.88 3.47
C HIS A 514 38.15 45.77 2.58
N GLY A 515 36.98 46.13 3.11
CA GLY A 515 35.69 46.03 2.43
C GLY A 515 35.10 44.62 2.51
N ALA A 516 33.84 44.46 2.07
CA ALA A 516 33.16 43.17 2.06
C ALA A 516 33.91 42.15 1.20
N LEU A 517 33.83 40.86 1.54
CA LEU A 517 34.56 39.79 0.85
C LEU A 517 34.37 39.82 -0.68
N ALA A 518 33.14 40.11 -1.12
CA ALA A 518 32.79 40.21 -2.54
C ALA A 518 33.48 41.37 -3.28
N SER A 519 33.85 42.45 -2.60
CA SER A 519 34.47 43.66 -3.19
C SER A 519 35.87 43.94 -2.65
N SER A 520 36.44 43.02 -1.87
CA SER A 520 37.71 43.20 -1.20
C SER A 520 38.85 43.51 -2.17
N SER A 521 39.63 44.55 -1.86
CA SER A 521 40.87 44.89 -2.58
C SER A 521 42.01 43.88 -2.38
N LYS A 522 41.79 42.85 -1.54
CA LYS A 522 42.78 41.83 -1.16
C LYS A 522 42.44 40.44 -1.72
N LYS A 523 41.53 40.33 -2.68
CA LYS A 523 41.31 39.08 -3.41
C LYS A 523 42.60 38.59 -4.07
N GLY A 524 42.83 37.28 -4.03
CA GLY A 524 44.02 36.62 -4.58
C GLY A 524 45.28 36.78 -3.73
N ILE A 525 45.19 37.26 -2.49
CA ILE A 525 46.34 37.30 -1.57
C ILE A 525 46.80 35.87 -1.20
N THR A 526 48.09 35.68 -0.94
CA THR A 526 48.66 34.39 -0.50
C THR A 526 48.78 34.32 1.03
N LEU A 527 48.80 33.11 1.60
CA LEU A 527 48.99 32.92 3.04
C LEU A 527 50.31 33.52 3.54
N ALA A 528 51.39 33.32 2.79
CA ALA A 528 52.70 33.89 3.15
C ALA A 528 52.65 35.43 3.23
N ARG A 529 51.92 36.08 2.32
CA ARG A 529 51.77 37.55 2.31
C ARG A 529 50.87 38.04 3.43
N LEU A 530 49.81 37.29 3.77
CA LEU A 530 48.98 37.57 4.94
C LEU A 530 49.80 37.46 6.24
N GLN A 531 50.55 36.37 6.41
CA GLN A 531 51.39 36.13 7.59
C GLN A 531 52.48 37.18 7.75
N SER A 532 53.13 37.58 6.65
CA SER A 532 54.15 38.64 6.66
C SER A 532 53.55 40.00 7.05
N ALA A 533 52.30 40.28 6.65
CA ALA A 533 51.62 41.51 7.03
C ALA A 533 51.22 41.51 8.52
N ILE A 534 50.78 40.37 9.05
CA ILE A 534 50.46 40.20 10.48
C ILE A 534 51.73 40.34 11.34
N SER A 535 52.81 39.65 10.98
CA SER A 535 54.08 39.71 11.73
C SER A 535 54.75 41.09 11.65
N GLY A 536 54.65 41.75 10.50
CA GLY A 536 55.11 43.13 10.30
C GLY A 536 54.14 44.21 10.82
N ASN A 537 53.01 43.83 11.42
CA ASN A 537 51.92 44.72 11.84
C ASN A 537 51.53 45.76 10.76
N ILE A 538 51.56 45.37 9.49
CA ILE A 538 51.33 46.27 8.37
C ILE A 538 49.87 46.69 8.38
N GLY A 539 49.60 48.00 8.50
CA GLY A 539 48.23 48.51 8.54
C GLY A 539 47.44 48.12 9.80
N GLY A 540 48.12 47.80 10.91
CA GLY A 540 47.48 47.42 12.17
C GLY A 540 47.07 45.94 12.27
N MET A 541 47.55 45.09 11.36
CA MET A 541 47.18 43.66 11.29
C MET A 541 47.76 42.79 12.41
N GLY A 542 48.61 43.32 13.29
CA GLY A 542 49.29 42.57 14.36
C GLY A 542 48.33 41.98 15.40
N SER A 543 47.13 42.55 15.57
CA SER A 543 46.08 41.99 16.45
C SER A 543 45.55 40.62 15.98
N LEU A 544 45.74 40.29 14.69
CA LEU A 544 45.35 39.03 14.09
C LEU A 544 46.37 37.90 14.32
N SER A 545 47.48 38.19 15.01
CA SER A 545 48.46 37.18 15.44
C SER A 545 47.87 36.11 16.37
N THR A 546 46.70 36.38 16.95
CA THR A 546 45.92 35.44 17.77
C THR A 546 45.16 34.40 16.95
N LEU A 547 44.97 34.62 15.65
CA LEU A 547 44.38 33.62 14.75
C LEU A 547 45.39 32.51 14.46
N THR A 548 44.93 31.26 14.52
CA THR A 548 45.75 30.10 14.16
C THR A 548 46.10 30.10 12.67
N ALA A 549 47.19 29.40 12.30
CA ALA A 549 47.58 29.25 10.89
C ALA A 549 46.46 28.66 10.02
N ALA A 550 45.64 27.75 10.58
CA ALA A 550 44.49 27.17 9.90
C ALA A 550 43.38 28.19 9.64
N GLN A 551 43.09 29.08 10.60
CA GLN A 551 42.13 30.16 10.44
C GLN A 551 42.61 31.20 9.41
N GLN A 552 43.90 31.54 9.42
CA GLN A 552 44.50 32.42 8.43
C GLN A 552 44.43 31.82 7.02
N GLN A 553 44.68 30.51 6.87
CA GLN A 553 44.55 29.81 5.60
C GLN A 553 43.10 29.78 5.11
N ALA A 554 42.12 29.59 6.00
CA ALA A 554 40.70 29.62 5.64
C ALA A 554 40.28 31.00 5.09
N ILE A 555 40.77 32.10 5.69
CA ILE A 555 40.55 33.46 5.20
C ILE A 555 41.13 33.65 3.79
N VAL A 556 42.34 33.16 3.55
CA VAL A 556 43.01 33.25 2.24
C VAL A 556 42.25 32.46 1.17
N SER A 557 41.79 31.25 1.52
CA SER A 557 40.98 30.43 0.62
C SER A 557 39.66 31.12 0.25
N ALA A 558 39.03 31.83 1.18
CA ALA A 558 37.82 32.61 0.92
C ALA A 558 38.07 33.83 0.00
N LEU A 559 39.30 34.36 -0.03
CA LEU A 559 39.72 35.46 -0.88
C LEU A 559 40.24 35.03 -2.26
N ALA A 560 40.33 33.73 -2.54
CA ALA A 560 40.83 33.23 -3.82
C ALA A 560 39.88 33.57 -4.98
N VAL A 561 40.43 33.99 -6.13
CA VAL A 561 39.67 34.24 -7.36
C VAL A 561 39.58 32.94 -8.16
N THR A 562 38.41 32.32 -8.25
CA THR A 562 38.21 31.14 -9.10
C THR A 562 38.03 31.56 -10.55
N THR A 563 39.05 31.33 -11.38
CA THR A 563 38.93 31.37 -12.84
C THR A 563 38.53 29.95 -13.30
N PRO A 564 37.52 29.74 -14.17
CA PRO A 564 37.18 28.40 -14.66
C PRO A 564 38.33 27.82 -15.48
N ALA A 565 38.82 26.63 -15.12
CA ALA A 565 39.96 25.99 -15.78
C ALA A 565 39.54 25.27 -17.08
N PRO A 566 40.35 25.32 -18.16
CA PRO A 566 40.10 24.60 -19.41
C PRO A 566 40.42 23.09 -19.30
N ALA A 567 39.77 22.30 -20.17
CA ALA A 567 39.74 20.83 -20.15
C ALA A 567 41.08 20.17 -20.57
N PRO A 568 41.55 19.12 -19.85
CA PRO A 568 42.70 18.31 -20.29
C PRO A 568 42.33 16.97 -20.96
N VAL A 569 43.17 16.60 -21.93
CA VAL A 569 43.22 15.34 -22.72
C VAL A 569 43.87 14.20 -21.90
N PRO A 570 43.48 12.91 -22.04
CA PRO A 570 43.88 11.85 -21.10
C PRO A 570 45.17 11.09 -21.49
N ALA A 571 45.94 10.69 -20.47
CA ALA A 571 47.00 9.67 -20.46
C ALA A 571 46.90 8.85 -19.14
N PRO A 572 47.44 7.62 -19.07
CA PRO A 572 46.74 6.45 -18.53
C PRO A 572 46.69 6.34 -16.99
N THR A 573 45.56 5.79 -16.53
CA THR A 573 45.12 5.60 -15.14
C THR A 573 45.81 4.42 -14.42
N PRO A 574 46.45 4.63 -13.25
CA PRO A 574 46.62 3.60 -12.23
C PRO A 574 45.34 3.44 -11.39
N ALA A 575 45.05 2.20 -10.98
CA ALA A 575 43.79 1.77 -10.36
C ALA A 575 43.34 2.59 -9.12
N PRO A 576 42.03 2.89 -8.96
CA PRO A 576 41.53 3.71 -7.86
C PRO A 576 41.34 2.91 -6.55
N THR A 577 41.75 3.55 -5.46
CA THR A 577 41.43 3.20 -4.06
C THR A 577 40.00 3.71 -3.72
N PRO A 578 39.20 3.01 -2.90
CA PRO A 578 37.77 3.29 -2.73
C PRO A 578 37.46 4.60 -1.99
N VAL A 579 36.37 5.25 -2.43
CA VAL A 579 35.77 6.48 -1.92
C VAL A 579 35.05 6.24 -0.58
N PRO A 580 35.20 7.11 0.46
CA PRO A 580 34.50 6.97 1.73
C PRO A 580 33.01 7.39 1.65
N THR A 581 32.18 6.58 2.30
CA THR A 581 30.72 6.72 2.47
C THR A 581 30.33 8.02 3.20
N PRO A 582 29.26 8.74 2.78
CA PRO A 582 28.76 9.93 3.47
C PRO A 582 28.27 9.63 4.90
N ALA A 583 28.53 10.58 5.81
CA ALA A 583 28.10 10.53 7.22
C ALA A 583 26.57 10.53 7.37
N PRO A 584 26.02 9.87 8.42
CA PRO A 584 24.58 9.79 8.65
C PRO A 584 23.96 11.16 8.93
N VAL A 585 22.85 11.43 8.26
CA VAL A 585 21.97 12.58 8.48
C VAL A 585 21.42 12.54 9.91
N PRO A 586 21.43 13.64 10.68
CA PRO A 586 20.82 13.69 12.00
C PRO A 586 19.34 13.32 11.97
N ALA A 587 18.87 12.62 13.00
CA ALA A 587 17.47 12.22 13.12
C ALA A 587 16.52 13.45 13.05
N PRO A 588 15.33 13.33 12.45
CA PRO A 588 14.36 14.43 12.37
C PRO A 588 13.99 14.96 13.76
N ILE A 589 14.00 16.29 13.95
CA ILE A 589 13.56 16.94 15.18
C ILE A 589 12.03 16.87 15.25
N ASP A 590 11.49 16.20 16.27
CA ASP A 590 10.05 16.06 16.48
C ASP A 590 9.45 17.31 17.17
N GLY A 591 8.90 18.20 16.35
CA GLY A 591 8.25 19.42 16.81
C GLY A 591 7.00 19.19 17.67
N ALA A 592 6.29 18.06 17.51
CA ALA A 592 5.07 17.77 18.25
C ALA A 592 5.41 17.42 19.71
N SER A 593 6.45 16.62 19.90
CA SER A 593 7.02 16.34 21.22
C SER A 593 7.54 17.60 21.90
N LEU A 594 8.28 18.44 21.17
CA LEU A 594 8.78 19.71 21.70
C LEU A 594 7.65 20.66 22.14
N TYR A 595 6.56 20.75 21.38
CA TYR A 595 5.38 21.54 21.77
C TYR A 595 4.68 20.95 23.01
N ALA A 596 4.51 19.63 23.06
CA ALA A 596 3.86 18.96 24.18
C ALA A 596 4.62 19.18 25.49
N THR A 597 5.96 19.10 25.46
CA THR A 597 6.81 19.30 26.64
C THR A 597 6.87 20.77 27.08
N ASN A 598 7.00 21.70 26.14
CA ASN A 598 7.40 23.08 26.45
C ASN A 598 6.27 24.12 26.37
N CYS A 599 5.18 23.82 25.66
CA CYS A 599 4.15 24.82 25.32
C CYS A 599 2.74 24.42 25.78
N ALA A 600 2.42 23.12 25.81
CA ALA A 600 1.04 22.65 26.00
C ALA A 600 0.43 23.00 27.36
N ASN A 601 1.26 23.11 28.42
CA ASN A 601 0.80 23.44 29.78
C ASN A 601 0.18 24.84 29.89
N CYS A 602 0.61 25.78 29.04
CA CYS A 602 0.12 27.17 29.06
C CYS A 602 -0.76 27.51 27.85
N HIS A 603 -0.59 26.82 26.72
CA HIS A 603 -1.30 27.13 25.46
C HIS A 603 -2.34 26.09 25.06
N GLY A 604 -2.49 25.04 25.86
CA GLY A 604 -3.35 23.88 25.56
C GLY A 604 -2.66 22.86 24.66
N ILE A 605 -3.19 21.64 24.63
CA ILE A 605 -2.70 20.55 23.77
C ILE A 605 -2.66 20.97 22.30
N LEU A 606 -1.73 20.42 21.52
CA LEU A 606 -1.45 20.85 20.14
C LEU A 606 -2.72 20.93 19.27
N ALA A 607 -3.61 19.95 19.40
CA ALA A 607 -4.88 19.89 18.68
C ALA A 607 -5.81 21.10 18.94
N ASN A 608 -5.73 21.72 20.12
CA ASN A 608 -6.59 22.83 20.55
C ASN A 608 -5.80 24.09 20.92
N SER A 609 -4.53 24.15 20.52
CA SER A 609 -3.65 25.25 20.91
C SER A 609 -4.21 26.59 20.45
N THR A 610 -4.26 27.57 21.37
CA THR A 610 -4.62 28.96 21.07
C THR A 610 -3.54 29.69 20.25
N LYS A 611 -2.40 29.04 19.99
CA LYS A 611 -1.23 29.60 19.28
C LYS A 611 -0.99 28.95 17.91
N LYS A 612 -1.98 28.26 17.36
CA LYS A 612 -1.96 27.79 15.97
C LYS A 612 -1.75 28.95 15.00
N GLY A 613 -0.88 28.78 14.01
CA GLY A 613 -0.53 29.80 13.03
C GLY A 613 0.48 30.86 13.50
N ILE A 614 1.17 30.65 14.63
CA ILE A 614 2.28 31.51 15.07
C ILE A 614 3.49 31.41 14.13
N THR A 615 4.24 32.50 13.92
CA THR A 615 5.46 32.51 13.11
C THR A 615 6.72 32.39 13.99
N LEU A 616 7.85 31.92 13.42
CA LEU A 616 9.12 31.83 14.14
C LEU A 616 9.55 33.19 14.69
N ALA A 617 9.47 34.25 13.90
CA ALA A 617 9.81 35.60 14.34
C ALA A 617 8.97 36.07 15.53
N ARG A 618 7.67 35.73 15.55
CA ARG A 618 6.77 36.12 16.64
C ARG A 618 7.00 35.28 17.90
N LEU A 619 7.32 33.99 17.76
CA LEU A 619 7.76 33.14 18.86
C LEU A 619 9.06 33.68 19.49
N GLN A 620 10.07 33.97 18.66
CA GLN A 620 11.37 34.49 19.11
C GLN A 620 11.27 35.86 19.77
N SER A 621 10.43 36.75 19.24
CA SER A 621 10.16 38.06 19.85
C SER A 621 9.51 37.92 21.23
N ALA A 622 8.66 36.91 21.41
CA ALA A 622 7.95 36.71 22.65
C ALA A 622 8.80 35.96 23.70
N ILE A 623 9.73 35.08 23.27
CA ILE A 623 10.77 34.49 24.14
C ILE A 623 11.74 35.57 24.61
N SER A 624 12.29 36.38 23.70
CA SER A 624 13.23 37.47 24.04
C SER A 624 12.59 38.57 24.90
N GLY A 625 11.31 38.89 24.66
CA GLY A 625 10.53 39.79 25.51
C GLY A 625 9.97 39.16 26.78
N ASN A 626 10.26 37.88 27.05
CA ASN A 626 9.72 37.08 28.15
C ASN A 626 8.19 37.25 28.34
N ILE A 627 7.45 37.35 27.24
CA ILE A 627 6.01 37.63 27.26
C ILE A 627 5.30 36.40 27.84
N GLY A 628 4.56 36.57 28.93
CA GLY A 628 3.84 35.48 29.58
C GLY A 628 4.74 34.37 30.16
N GLY A 629 6.01 34.68 30.48
CA GLY A 629 6.95 33.71 31.06
C GLY A 629 7.69 32.83 30.05
N MET A 630 7.62 33.14 28.74
CA MET A 630 8.24 32.35 27.67
C MET A 630 9.77 32.43 27.61
N GLY A 631 10.42 33.25 28.43
CA GLY A 631 11.89 33.39 28.46
C GLY A 631 12.63 32.08 28.78
N VAL A 632 11.99 31.13 29.45
CA VAL A 632 12.55 29.79 29.74
C VAL A 632 12.84 28.97 28.48
N LEU A 633 12.24 29.33 27.35
CA LEU A 633 12.42 28.67 26.05
C LEU A 633 13.64 29.19 25.27
N SER A 634 14.38 30.17 25.80
CA SER A 634 15.62 30.67 25.20
C SER A 634 16.74 29.62 25.16
N SER A 635 16.57 28.50 25.87
CA SER A 635 17.46 27.34 25.86
C SER A 635 17.27 26.42 24.66
N LEU A 636 16.14 26.52 23.94
CA LEU A 636 15.91 25.77 22.71
C LEU A 636 16.68 26.40 21.54
N SER A 637 17.29 25.57 20.70
CA SER A 637 17.94 26.02 19.47
C SER A 637 16.93 26.58 18.46
N SER A 638 17.40 27.38 17.50
CA SER A 638 16.53 27.93 16.45
C SER A 638 15.86 26.83 15.59
N ALA A 639 16.49 25.67 15.46
CA ALA A 639 15.93 24.51 14.75
C ALA A 639 14.77 23.86 15.53
N GLU A 640 14.90 23.74 16.85
CA GLU A 640 13.83 23.23 17.73
C GLU A 640 12.66 24.21 17.81
N GLN A 641 12.94 25.52 17.89
CA GLN A 641 11.92 26.57 17.82
C GLN A 641 11.15 26.52 16.49
N GLN A 642 11.86 26.31 15.37
CA GLN A 642 11.22 26.16 14.06
C GLN A 642 10.40 24.87 13.95
N ALA A 643 10.84 23.77 14.55
CA ALA A 643 10.07 22.52 14.60
C ALA A 643 8.75 22.69 15.36
N ILE A 644 8.74 23.43 16.48
CA ILE A 644 7.52 23.77 17.23
C ILE A 644 6.56 24.62 16.38
N VAL A 645 7.09 25.59 15.63
CA VAL A 645 6.30 26.44 14.72
C VAL A 645 5.67 25.61 13.60
N ASN A 646 6.42 24.66 13.04
CA ASN A 646 5.94 23.82 11.94
C ASN A 646 4.73 22.96 12.34
N VAL A 647 4.68 22.45 13.58
CA VAL A 647 3.54 21.64 14.04
C VAL A 647 2.33 22.47 14.47
N LEU A 648 2.53 23.75 14.81
CA LEU A 648 1.46 24.69 15.10
C LEU A 648 0.82 25.30 13.85
N ALA A 649 1.38 25.04 12.67
CA ALA A 649 0.79 25.43 11.39
C ALA A 649 -0.34 24.45 11.02
N VAL A 650 -1.61 24.82 11.28
CA VAL A 650 -2.75 24.11 10.67
C VAL A 650 -2.72 24.33 9.16
N VAL A 651 -2.73 23.24 8.39
CA VAL A 651 -2.88 23.26 6.93
C VAL A 651 -4.27 22.70 6.56
N THR A 652 -5.27 23.57 6.40
CA THR A 652 -5.92 23.68 5.09
C THR A 652 -5.05 24.67 4.30
N PRO A 653 -4.76 24.48 3.00
CA PRO A 653 -3.95 25.45 2.27
C PRO A 653 -4.83 26.57 1.68
N PRO A 654 -4.71 27.82 2.17
CA PRO A 654 -4.84 29.02 1.36
C PRO A 654 -3.43 29.52 0.94
N PRO A 655 -3.31 30.20 -0.22
CA PRO A 655 -2.02 30.48 -0.86
C PRO A 655 -1.11 31.45 -0.08
N ALA A 656 0.21 31.30 -0.25
CA ALA A 656 1.29 32.07 0.37
C ALA A 656 1.40 33.54 -0.15
N PRO A 657 2.05 34.48 0.59
CA PRO A 657 2.29 35.86 0.16
C PRO A 657 3.49 35.99 -0.84
N ALA A 658 3.32 36.90 -1.80
CA ALA A 658 3.99 37.05 -3.10
C ALA A 658 5.54 37.13 -3.16
N PRO A 659 6.20 36.28 -3.96
CA PRO A 659 7.25 36.71 -4.90
C PRO A 659 6.63 37.58 -6.01
N THR A 660 7.40 38.53 -6.54
CA THR A 660 7.03 39.41 -7.67
C THR A 660 6.26 38.64 -8.75
N PRO A 661 5.10 39.13 -9.23
CA PRO A 661 4.25 38.36 -10.11
C PRO A 661 4.99 38.04 -11.41
N THR A 662 5.24 36.75 -11.66
CA THR A 662 5.45 36.27 -13.02
C THR A 662 4.08 36.35 -13.72
N PRO A 663 3.95 37.09 -14.84
CA PRO A 663 2.66 37.44 -15.41
C PRO A 663 1.86 36.20 -15.86
N VAL A 664 0.53 36.26 -15.69
CA VAL A 664 -0.41 35.42 -16.45
C VAL A 664 -0.03 35.49 -17.94
N PRO A 665 0.00 34.38 -18.70
CA PRO A 665 0.22 34.46 -20.13
C PRO A 665 -0.84 35.38 -20.75
N VAL A 666 -0.41 36.57 -21.16
CA VAL A 666 -1.29 37.53 -21.83
C VAL A 666 -1.38 37.07 -23.28
N ASP A 667 -2.55 36.58 -23.69
CA ASP A 667 -2.80 36.15 -25.06
C ASP A 667 -2.89 37.37 -25.99
N GLY A 668 -1.76 37.70 -26.62
CA GLY A 668 -1.64 38.82 -27.55
C GLY A 668 -2.56 38.71 -28.76
N ALA A 669 -2.92 37.50 -29.21
CA ALA A 669 -3.82 37.30 -30.34
C ALA A 669 -5.27 37.61 -29.93
N ALA A 670 -5.69 37.20 -28.73
CA ALA A 670 -7.00 37.53 -28.17
C ALA A 670 -7.12 39.04 -27.86
N LEU A 671 -6.08 39.66 -27.32
CA LEU A 671 -6.05 41.11 -27.11
C LEU A 671 -6.09 41.88 -28.42
N TYR A 672 -5.32 41.47 -29.44
CA TYR A 672 -5.37 42.07 -30.77
C TYR A 672 -6.78 41.92 -31.38
N GLY A 673 -7.39 40.74 -31.27
CA GLY A 673 -8.75 40.47 -31.73
C GLY A 673 -9.80 41.39 -31.10
N THR A 674 -9.68 41.63 -29.79
CA THR A 674 -10.67 42.43 -29.04
C THR A 674 -10.44 43.93 -29.15
N LYS A 675 -9.17 44.38 -29.23
CA LYS A 675 -8.81 45.81 -29.11
C LYS A 675 -8.32 46.46 -30.41
N CYS A 676 -7.86 45.67 -31.39
CA CYS A 676 -7.20 46.18 -32.59
C CYS A 676 -7.92 45.77 -33.89
N ALA A 677 -8.50 44.56 -33.94
CA ALA A 677 -8.99 43.97 -35.17
C ALA A 677 -10.17 44.72 -35.81
N GLY A 678 -10.99 45.41 -35.01
CA GLY A 678 -12.11 46.22 -35.50
C GLY A 678 -11.71 47.38 -36.41
N CYS A 679 -10.46 47.85 -36.33
CA CYS A 679 -9.94 48.95 -37.16
C CYS A 679 -8.76 48.53 -38.06
N HIS A 680 -7.94 47.57 -37.64
CA HIS A 680 -6.74 47.14 -38.38
C HIS A 680 -6.90 45.82 -39.15
N GLY A 681 -8.11 45.25 -39.17
CA GLY A 681 -8.36 43.92 -39.72
C GLY A 681 -7.92 42.81 -38.78
N THR A 682 -8.35 41.58 -39.05
CA THR A 682 -8.02 40.41 -38.21
C THR A 682 -6.51 40.19 -38.18
N LEU A 683 -6.02 39.45 -37.19
CA LEU A 683 -4.58 39.20 -37.05
C LEU A 683 -3.97 38.60 -38.34
N ALA A 684 -4.73 37.77 -39.03
CA ALA A 684 -4.35 37.17 -40.32
C ALA A 684 -4.25 38.19 -41.47
N THR A 685 -5.10 39.22 -41.51
CA THR A 685 -5.15 40.21 -42.60
C THR A 685 -4.59 41.58 -42.22
N SER A 686 -4.09 41.72 -41.00
CA SER A 686 -3.59 42.98 -40.48
C SER A 686 -2.47 43.56 -41.34
N THR A 687 -2.60 44.83 -41.71
CA THR A 687 -1.56 45.59 -42.40
C THR A 687 -0.45 46.08 -41.46
N LYS A 688 -0.56 45.76 -40.16
CA LYS A 688 0.36 46.19 -39.10
C LYS A 688 1.27 45.07 -38.59
N LYS A 689 1.38 43.98 -39.34
CA LYS A 689 2.34 42.91 -39.04
C LYS A 689 3.78 43.44 -39.09
N GLY A 690 4.63 42.98 -38.18
CA GLY A 690 6.02 43.41 -38.02
C GLY A 690 6.21 44.77 -37.33
N ILE A 691 5.16 45.32 -36.71
CA ILE A 691 5.28 46.54 -35.89
C ILE A 691 6.16 46.29 -34.66
N THR A 692 6.92 47.29 -34.22
CA THR A 692 7.76 47.20 -33.00
C THR A 692 7.03 47.79 -31.79
N LEU A 693 7.41 47.37 -30.57
CA LEU A 693 6.84 47.92 -29.33
C LEU A 693 6.98 49.44 -29.25
N ALA A 694 8.16 49.97 -29.55
CA ALA A 694 8.40 51.41 -29.53
C ALA A 694 7.48 52.18 -30.50
N ARG A 695 7.18 51.60 -31.67
CA ARG A 695 6.30 52.22 -32.67
C ARG A 695 4.83 52.11 -32.27
N LEU A 696 4.42 51.02 -31.61
CA LEU A 696 3.09 50.87 -31.03
C LEU A 696 2.88 51.88 -29.89
N ASP A 697 3.84 52.04 -28.99
CA ASP A 697 3.78 52.99 -27.88
C ASP A 697 3.71 54.45 -28.35
N ALA A 698 4.50 54.81 -29.37
CA ALA A 698 4.45 56.14 -29.96
C ALA A 698 3.08 56.43 -30.63
N ALA A 699 2.47 55.43 -31.27
CA ALA A 699 1.16 55.57 -31.90
C ALA A 699 0.02 55.70 -30.87
N ILE A 700 0.05 54.94 -29.76
CA ILE A 700 -0.93 55.05 -28.68
C ILE A 700 -0.79 56.40 -27.97
N SER A 701 0.44 56.79 -27.63
CA SER A 701 0.71 58.04 -26.90
C SER A 701 0.43 59.28 -27.74
N GLY A 702 0.69 59.21 -29.05
CA GLY A 702 0.36 60.27 -30.01
C GLY A 702 -1.09 60.24 -30.49
N ASN A 703 -1.94 59.34 -29.97
CA ASN A 703 -3.33 59.11 -30.41
C ASN A 703 -3.46 58.98 -31.95
N ILE A 704 -2.47 58.37 -32.60
CA ILE A 704 -2.43 58.26 -34.05
C ILE A 704 -3.54 57.30 -34.50
N GLY A 705 -4.45 57.77 -35.36
CA GLY A 705 -5.57 56.97 -35.83
C GLY A 705 -6.62 56.65 -34.75
N GLY A 706 -6.69 57.42 -33.66
CA GLY A 706 -7.67 57.22 -32.59
C GLY A 706 -7.27 56.19 -31.53
N MET A 707 -6.01 55.76 -31.53
CA MET A 707 -5.49 54.71 -30.62
C MET A 707 -5.30 55.15 -29.15
N GLY A 708 -5.53 56.42 -28.82
CA GLY A 708 -5.29 56.98 -27.49
C GLY A 708 -6.15 56.37 -26.37
N THR A 709 -7.29 55.76 -26.71
CA THR A 709 -8.13 55.01 -25.77
C THR A 709 -7.49 53.70 -25.29
N LEU A 710 -6.43 53.24 -25.97
CA LEU A 710 -5.63 52.07 -25.61
C LEU A 710 -4.45 52.42 -24.71
N SER A 711 -4.33 53.69 -24.27
CA SER A 711 -3.30 54.14 -23.33
C SER A 711 -3.35 53.44 -21.97
N THR A 712 -4.48 52.78 -21.66
CA THR A 712 -4.66 51.97 -20.45
C THR A 712 -4.06 50.56 -20.55
N LEU A 713 -3.60 50.12 -21.73
CA LEU A 713 -2.91 48.83 -21.88
C LEU A 713 -1.56 48.87 -21.16
N THR A 714 -1.25 47.81 -20.43
CA THR A 714 0.03 47.64 -19.74
C THR A 714 1.18 47.37 -20.73
N ALA A 715 2.41 47.61 -20.31
CA ALA A 715 3.60 47.33 -21.14
C ALA A 715 3.66 45.85 -21.58
N THR A 716 3.24 44.93 -20.71
CA THR A 716 3.18 43.49 -20.98
C THR A 716 2.11 43.15 -22.03
N GLU A 717 0.93 43.77 -21.98
CA GLU A 717 -0.13 43.59 -22.98
C GLU A 717 0.25 44.14 -24.35
N LYS A 718 0.92 45.29 -24.38
CA LYS A 718 1.42 45.87 -25.63
C LYS A 718 2.50 44.99 -26.27
N GLN A 719 3.42 44.44 -25.48
CA GLN A 719 4.44 43.51 -25.96
C GLN A 719 3.82 42.22 -26.51
N ALA A 720 2.83 41.65 -25.83
CA ALA A 720 2.12 40.46 -26.32
C ALA A 720 1.42 40.70 -27.68
N ILE A 721 0.83 41.88 -27.90
CA ILE A 721 0.21 42.25 -29.18
C ILE A 721 1.26 42.38 -30.30
N VAL A 722 2.44 42.95 -29.99
CA VAL A 722 3.56 43.07 -30.93
C VAL A 722 4.08 41.69 -31.34
N ASP A 723 4.25 40.80 -30.38
CA ASP A 723 4.73 39.43 -30.61
C ASP A 723 3.75 38.64 -31.49
N ALA A 724 2.44 38.83 -31.29
CA ALA A 724 1.40 38.22 -32.12
C ALA A 724 1.39 38.72 -33.59
N LEU A 725 1.98 39.89 -33.85
CA LEU A 725 2.01 40.53 -35.17
C LEU A 725 3.30 40.25 -35.96
N VAL A 726 4.26 39.47 -35.44
CA VAL A 726 5.52 39.17 -36.15
C VAL A 726 5.27 38.24 -37.35
N VAL A 727 5.91 38.55 -38.49
CA VAL A 727 5.77 37.82 -39.77
C VAL A 727 6.77 36.68 -39.84
N THR A 728 6.29 35.45 -40.06
CA THR A 728 7.10 34.37 -40.66
C THR A 728 6.43 33.87 -41.93
N THR A 729 7.08 34.08 -43.07
CA THR A 729 6.68 33.59 -44.41
C THR A 729 6.81 32.06 -44.52
N PRO A 730 5.91 31.36 -45.24
CA PRO A 730 5.91 29.90 -45.31
C PRO A 730 6.81 29.33 -46.43
N THR A 731 7.41 28.16 -46.23
CA THR A 731 7.99 27.29 -47.26
C THR A 731 7.54 25.85 -47.00
N PRO A 732 7.12 25.05 -48.01
CA PRO A 732 6.39 23.79 -47.81
C PRO A 732 7.29 22.56 -47.59
N THR A 733 6.79 21.58 -46.82
CA THR A 733 7.08 20.10 -46.72
C THR A 733 7.20 19.65 -45.24
N PRO A 734 6.98 18.36 -44.90
CA PRO A 734 5.74 17.59 -44.80
C PRO A 734 5.16 17.55 -43.36
N THR A 735 3.88 17.18 -43.23
CA THR A 735 3.08 17.12 -41.98
C THR A 735 3.76 16.47 -40.76
N PRO A 736 3.84 17.19 -39.61
CA PRO A 736 3.90 16.57 -38.28
C PRO A 736 2.78 17.07 -37.32
N THR A 737 2.08 16.08 -36.77
CA THR A 737 1.51 15.88 -35.43
C THR A 737 1.20 17.10 -34.50
N PRO A 738 -0.04 17.21 -33.96
CA PRO A 738 -0.47 18.27 -33.04
C PRO A 738 0.03 18.10 -31.58
N THR A 739 0.18 19.21 -30.84
CA THR A 739 0.48 19.27 -29.38
C THR A 739 -0.27 20.49 -28.77
N PRO A 740 -0.63 20.50 -27.47
CA PRO A 740 -1.84 19.94 -26.89
C PRO A 740 -2.80 21.02 -26.34
N THR A 741 -4.09 20.80 -26.57
CA THR A 741 -5.21 21.45 -25.87
C THR A 741 -5.11 21.17 -24.35
N PRO A 742 -5.53 22.10 -23.45
CA PRO A 742 -5.69 21.78 -22.03
C PRO A 742 -6.50 20.50 -21.85
N ALA A 743 -6.05 19.65 -20.92
CA ALA A 743 -6.57 18.30 -20.75
C ALA A 743 -8.12 18.27 -20.76
N PRO A 744 -8.76 17.49 -21.64
CA PRO A 744 -10.21 17.46 -21.72
C PRO A 744 -10.79 16.97 -20.39
N ALA A 745 -11.83 17.64 -19.90
CA ALA A 745 -12.61 17.13 -18.78
C ALA A 745 -13.08 15.70 -19.10
N ASN A 746 -12.90 14.76 -18.17
CA ASN A 746 -13.27 13.38 -18.40
C ASN A 746 -14.81 13.24 -18.42
N GLY A 747 -15.38 13.16 -19.61
CA GLY A 747 -16.82 13.04 -19.84
C GLY A 747 -17.49 11.85 -19.14
N ALA A 748 -16.77 10.74 -18.97
CA ALA A 748 -17.31 9.57 -18.27
C ALA A 748 -17.44 9.81 -16.76
N THR A 749 -16.47 10.50 -16.17
CA THR A 749 -16.53 10.94 -14.77
C THR A 749 -17.63 11.97 -14.59
N LEU A 750 -17.71 12.96 -15.47
CA LEU A 750 -18.76 13.98 -15.43
C LEU A 750 -20.16 13.35 -15.55
N TYR A 751 -20.35 12.37 -16.44
CA TYR A 751 -21.60 11.62 -16.54
C TYR A 751 -21.88 10.79 -15.28
N GLY A 752 -20.87 10.11 -14.74
CA GLY A 752 -20.99 9.31 -13.51
C GLY A 752 -21.45 10.13 -12.31
N THR A 753 -20.86 11.32 -12.12
CA THR A 753 -21.18 12.22 -11.02
C THR A 753 -22.52 12.90 -11.17
N ASN A 754 -22.87 13.36 -12.38
CA ASN A 754 -23.98 14.29 -12.58
C ASN A 754 -25.22 13.66 -13.22
N CYS A 755 -25.09 12.49 -13.86
CA CYS A 755 -26.15 11.91 -14.70
C CYS A 755 -26.54 10.48 -14.28
N ALA A 756 -25.58 9.67 -13.82
CA ALA A 756 -25.79 8.23 -13.63
C ALA A 756 -26.80 7.88 -12.53
N GLY A 757 -26.98 8.74 -11.53
CA GLY A 757 -27.97 8.55 -10.46
C GLY A 757 -29.42 8.49 -10.96
N CYS A 758 -29.71 9.10 -12.12
CA CYS A 758 -31.05 9.10 -12.71
C CYS A 758 -31.12 8.38 -14.07
N HIS A 759 -30.01 8.27 -14.80
CA HIS A 759 -29.97 7.68 -16.14
C HIS A 759 -29.24 6.32 -16.21
N GLY A 760 -28.82 5.80 -15.05
CA GLY A 760 -28.08 4.55 -14.94
C GLY A 760 -26.61 4.69 -15.36
N PRO A 761 -25.81 3.64 -15.15
CA PRO A 761 -24.39 3.60 -15.48
C PRO A 761 -24.13 3.96 -16.96
N LEU A 762 -23.00 4.61 -17.25
CA LEU A 762 -22.67 5.06 -18.61
C LEU A 762 -22.76 3.91 -19.62
N ALA A 763 -22.21 2.74 -19.29
CA ALA A 763 -22.19 1.56 -20.16
C ALA A 763 -23.59 1.02 -20.55
N SER A 764 -24.63 1.30 -19.77
CA SER A 764 -25.99 0.83 -19.99
C SER A 764 -27.01 1.98 -20.07
N SER A 765 -26.53 3.21 -20.23
CA SER A 765 -27.37 4.39 -20.20
C SER A 765 -28.38 4.40 -21.34
N ALA A 766 -29.66 4.60 -21.00
CA ALA A 766 -30.72 4.84 -21.98
C ALA A 766 -30.56 6.17 -22.74
N LYS A 767 -29.52 6.97 -22.41
CA LYS A 767 -29.17 8.23 -23.08
C LYS A 767 -27.92 8.11 -23.96
N ALA A 768 -27.49 6.89 -24.27
CA ALA A 768 -26.49 6.61 -25.30
C ALA A 768 -26.76 7.43 -26.58
N GLY A 769 -25.70 8.04 -27.11
CA GLY A 769 -25.74 8.88 -28.32
C GLY A 769 -26.35 10.27 -28.15
N ALA A 770 -26.61 10.77 -26.93
CA ALA A 770 -27.10 12.13 -26.75
C ALA A 770 -26.03 13.19 -27.13
N THR A 771 -26.40 14.15 -27.97
CA THR A 771 -25.51 15.21 -28.45
C THR A 771 -25.40 16.37 -27.46
N THR A 772 -24.32 17.15 -27.54
CA THR A 772 -24.07 18.34 -26.71
C THR A 772 -25.27 19.28 -26.69
N THR A 773 -25.81 19.59 -27.88
CA THR A 773 -26.98 20.46 -28.04
C THR A 773 -28.21 19.90 -27.32
N ARG A 774 -28.46 18.58 -27.44
CA ARG A 774 -29.62 17.94 -26.81
C ARG A 774 -29.50 17.94 -25.28
N ILE A 775 -28.30 17.74 -24.74
CA ILE A 775 -28.04 17.79 -23.30
C ILE A 775 -28.20 19.24 -22.80
N GLN A 776 -27.62 20.21 -23.50
CA GLN A 776 -27.70 21.63 -23.11
C GLN A 776 -29.15 22.13 -23.13
N THR A 777 -29.93 21.78 -24.14
CA THR A 777 -31.36 22.14 -24.21
C THR A 777 -32.16 21.50 -23.08
N ALA A 778 -31.83 20.27 -22.68
CA ALA A 778 -32.50 19.59 -21.56
C ALA A 778 -32.18 20.24 -20.21
N ILE A 779 -30.93 20.66 -19.98
CA ILE A 779 -30.52 21.41 -18.78
C ILE A 779 -31.22 22.77 -18.74
N ASN A 780 -31.17 23.53 -19.84
CA ASN A 780 -31.78 24.85 -19.94
C ASN A 780 -33.32 24.79 -19.79
N GLY A 781 -33.95 23.73 -20.28
CA GLY A 781 -35.39 23.48 -20.16
C GLY A 781 -35.81 22.77 -18.87
N ASN A 782 -34.87 22.50 -17.95
CA ASN A 782 -35.10 21.70 -16.73
C ASN A 782 -35.85 20.38 -17.00
N VAL A 783 -35.60 19.74 -18.14
CA VAL A 783 -36.33 18.55 -18.57
C VAL A 783 -36.00 17.40 -17.62
N GLY A 784 -37.02 16.79 -17.01
CA GLY A 784 -36.81 15.70 -16.04
C GLY A 784 -36.05 16.13 -14.78
N GLY A 785 -36.04 17.43 -14.46
CA GLY A 785 -35.35 17.97 -13.28
C GLY A 785 -33.87 18.30 -13.51
N MET A 786 -33.38 18.36 -14.76
CA MET A 786 -31.96 18.59 -15.07
C MET A 786 -31.44 20.02 -14.82
N GLY A 787 -32.28 20.96 -14.40
CA GLY A 787 -31.93 22.39 -14.28
C GLY A 787 -30.88 22.71 -13.22
N TYR A 788 -30.70 21.83 -12.22
CA TYR A 788 -29.63 21.96 -11.22
C TYR A 788 -28.22 21.78 -11.82
N LEU A 789 -28.12 21.23 -13.04
CA LEU A 789 -26.87 21.05 -13.77
C LEU A 789 -26.46 22.28 -14.61
N SER A 790 -27.17 23.39 -14.46
CA SER A 790 -26.84 24.67 -15.13
C SER A 790 -25.46 25.23 -14.77
N THR A 791 -24.79 24.67 -13.76
CA THR A 791 -23.42 24.99 -13.37
C THR A 791 -22.35 24.29 -14.21
N LEU A 792 -22.71 23.32 -15.05
CA LEU A 792 -21.76 22.67 -15.97
C LEU A 792 -21.37 23.62 -17.10
N THR A 793 -20.07 23.68 -17.42
CA THR A 793 -19.59 24.52 -18.53
C THR A 793 -19.91 23.88 -19.89
N ALA A 794 -19.84 24.66 -20.96
CA ALA A 794 -20.02 24.14 -22.32
C ALA A 794 -19.00 23.03 -22.66
N ALA A 795 -17.79 23.11 -22.10
CA ALA A 795 -16.76 22.08 -22.25
C ALA A 795 -17.12 20.79 -21.50
N ASP A 796 -17.72 20.89 -20.31
CA ASP A 796 -18.18 19.73 -19.54
C ASP A 796 -19.34 19.02 -20.24
N VAL A 797 -20.31 19.79 -20.75
CA VAL A 797 -21.46 19.24 -21.49
C VAL A 797 -20.99 18.57 -22.79
N GLN A 798 -20.00 19.15 -23.48
CA GLN A 798 -19.38 18.54 -24.65
C GLN A 798 -18.66 17.25 -24.31
N ALA A 799 -17.93 17.20 -23.20
CA ALA A 799 -17.24 16.00 -22.75
C ALA A 799 -18.23 14.87 -22.41
N ILE A 800 -19.33 15.18 -21.70
CA ILE A 800 -20.40 14.22 -21.40
C ILE A 800 -21.03 13.66 -22.69
N ALA A 801 -21.30 14.53 -23.68
CA ALA A 801 -21.84 14.10 -24.97
C ALA A 801 -20.88 13.17 -25.72
N THR A 802 -19.57 13.48 -25.70
CA THR A 802 -18.54 12.62 -26.28
C THR A 802 -18.49 11.25 -25.61
N ALA A 803 -18.62 11.18 -24.28
CA ALA A 803 -18.67 9.91 -23.54
C ALA A 803 -19.96 9.10 -23.83
N LEU A 804 -21.08 9.76 -24.06
CA LEU A 804 -22.32 9.11 -24.48
C LEU A 804 -22.30 8.67 -25.95
N ALA A 805 -21.46 9.28 -26.79
CA ALA A 805 -21.31 8.89 -28.19
C ALA A 805 -20.47 7.61 -28.37
N THR A 806 -19.63 7.25 -27.39
CA THR A 806 -18.76 6.06 -27.46
C THR A 806 -19.46 4.74 -27.11
N ILE A 807 -20.70 4.79 -26.62
CA ILE A 807 -21.52 3.61 -26.34
C ILE A 807 -22.45 3.34 -27.52
N THR A 808 -22.27 2.17 -28.15
CA THR A 808 -23.22 1.66 -29.15
C THR A 808 -24.56 1.39 -28.46
N PRO A 809 -25.70 1.86 -29.00
CA PRO A 809 -27.00 1.57 -28.40
C PRO A 809 -27.19 0.06 -28.32
N SER A 810 -27.33 -0.47 -27.10
CA SER A 810 -27.74 -1.86 -26.91
C SER A 810 -29.12 -2.04 -27.54
N PRO A 811 -29.36 -3.08 -28.35
CA PRO A 811 -30.72 -3.44 -28.73
C PRO A 811 -31.51 -3.67 -27.44
N ALA A 812 -32.70 -3.07 -27.33
CA ALA A 812 -33.59 -3.36 -26.21
C ALA A 812 -33.85 -4.88 -26.15
N PRO A 813 -33.74 -5.53 -24.98
CA PRO A 813 -34.13 -6.92 -24.84
C PRO A 813 -35.58 -7.08 -25.30
N ALA A 814 -35.83 -8.01 -26.23
CA ALA A 814 -37.19 -8.33 -26.61
C ALA A 814 -37.96 -8.81 -25.36
N PRO A 815 -39.14 -8.26 -25.07
CA PRO A 815 -39.93 -8.71 -23.92
C PRO A 815 -40.23 -10.22 -24.05
N ALA A 816 -40.39 -10.93 -22.94
CA ALA A 816 -40.92 -12.29 -22.89
C ALA A 816 -42.15 -12.31 -21.95
N CYS A 817 -43.10 -13.25 -22.13
CA CYS A 817 -44.34 -13.31 -21.34
C CYS A 817 -44.09 -13.23 -19.82
N GLY A 818 -43.06 -13.93 -19.34
CA GLY A 818 -42.67 -14.01 -17.92
C GLY A 818 -42.11 -12.72 -17.33
N SER A 819 -41.85 -11.70 -18.16
CA SER A 819 -41.18 -10.46 -17.74
C SER A 819 -42.09 -9.54 -16.94
N CYS A 820 -43.41 -9.75 -16.99
CA CYS A 820 -44.39 -8.92 -16.28
C CYS A 820 -45.40 -9.76 -15.47
N HIS A 821 -45.75 -10.98 -15.90
CA HIS A 821 -46.71 -11.86 -15.22
C HIS A 821 -46.27 -13.34 -15.29
N ALA A 822 -46.87 -14.19 -14.45
CA ALA A 822 -46.62 -15.63 -14.47
C ALA A 822 -47.11 -16.29 -15.77
N ILE A 823 -46.45 -17.38 -16.20
CA ILE A 823 -46.77 -18.12 -17.43
C ILE A 823 -47.39 -19.49 -17.06
N PRO A 824 -48.60 -19.82 -17.54
CA PRO A 824 -49.57 -18.92 -18.19
C PRO A 824 -50.20 -17.92 -17.19
N PRO A 825 -50.73 -16.77 -17.65
CA PRO A 825 -51.42 -15.82 -16.79
C PRO A 825 -52.59 -16.47 -16.04
N ALA A 826 -52.80 -16.06 -14.79
CA ALA A 826 -53.87 -16.61 -13.94
C ALA A 826 -55.28 -16.17 -14.36
N THR A 827 -55.39 -15.19 -15.27
CA THR A 827 -56.67 -14.70 -15.79
C THR A 827 -57.18 -15.57 -16.93
N GLY A 828 -58.49 -15.89 -16.92
CA GLY A 828 -59.12 -16.78 -17.90
C GLY A 828 -58.82 -18.26 -17.62
N GLN A 829 -59.09 -19.12 -18.61
CA GLN A 829 -58.95 -20.58 -18.49
C GLN A 829 -57.70 -21.14 -19.18
N HIS A 830 -56.62 -20.34 -19.28
CA HIS A 830 -55.37 -20.72 -19.96
C HIS A 830 -54.81 -22.07 -19.47
N ALA A 831 -54.83 -22.31 -18.16
CA ALA A 831 -54.37 -23.57 -17.59
C ALA A 831 -55.18 -24.77 -18.11
N ARG A 832 -56.49 -24.63 -18.33
CA ARG A 832 -57.34 -25.69 -18.88
C ARG A 832 -57.04 -25.96 -20.34
N HIS A 833 -56.87 -24.92 -21.16
CA HIS A 833 -56.55 -25.06 -22.59
C HIS A 833 -55.15 -25.62 -22.82
N ILE A 834 -54.18 -25.26 -21.98
CA ILE A 834 -52.80 -25.74 -22.05
C ILE A 834 -52.68 -27.16 -21.47
N ASN A 835 -53.22 -27.43 -20.27
CA ASN A 835 -53.05 -28.73 -19.60
C ASN A 835 -53.83 -29.88 -20.27
N LEU A 836 -54.86 -29.56 -21.06
CA LEU A 836 -55.59 -30.54 -21.87
C LEU A 836 -55.06 -30.63 -23.31
N ASN A 837 -53.95 -29.94 -23.64
CA ASN A 837 -53.36 -29.86 -24.99
C ASN A 837 -54.35 -29.42 -26.08
N LEU A 838 -55.34 -28.60 -25.73
CA LEU A 838 -56.42 -28.21 -26.66
C LEU A 838 -56.01 -27.06 -27.60
N ALA A 839 -55.02 -26.24 -27.22
CA ALA A 839 -54.50 -25.15 -28.03
C ALA A 839 -53.07 -24.73 -27.61
N THR A 840 -52.32 -24.12 -28.54
CA THR A 840 -51.01 -23.52 -28.24
C THR A 840 -51.13 -22.01 -28.02
N CYS A 841 -50.11 -21.37 -27.43
CA CYS A 841 -50.10 -19.90 -27.28
C CYS A 841 -50.24 -19.19 -28.63
N ALA A 842 -49.62 -19.72 -29.69
CA ALA A 842 -49.73 -19.19 -31.05
C ALA A 842 -51.14 -19.31 -31.64
N THR A 843 -51.93 -20.30 -31.19
CA THR A 843 -53.32 -20.48 -31.63
C THR A 843 -54.21 -19.29 -31.22
N CYS A 844 -53.97 -18.73 -30.03
CA CYS A 844 -54.76 -17.61 -29.51
C CYS A 844 -54.15 -16.25 -29.82
N HIS A 845 -52.81 -16.13 -29.79
CA HIS A 845 -52.10 -14.85 -29.90
C HIS A 845 -51.41 -14.61 -31.26
N GLY A 846 -51.36 -15.63 -32.12
CA GLY A 846 -50.77 -15.55 -33.46
C GLY A 846 -49.31 -15.99 -33.52
N THR A 847 -48.70 -15.85 -34.71
CA THR A 847 -47.33 -16.28 -34.96
C THR A 847 -46.32 -15.45 -34.15
N GLY A 848 -45.32 -16.13 -33.57
CA GLY A 848 -44.31 -15.53 -32.69
C GLY A 848 -44.65 -15.56 -31.20
N TYR A 849 -45.76 -16.16 -30.80
CA TYR A 849 -46.13 -16.36 -29.39
C TYR A 849 -45.94 -17.81 -28.94
N SER A 850 -45.18 -18.02 -27.86
CA SER A 850 -44.95 -19.31 -27.20
C SER A 850 -44.94 -19.14 -25.67
N THR A 851 -44.66 -20.21 -24.92
CA THR A 851 -44.44 -20.13 -23.47
C THR A 851 -43.22 -19.30 -23.07
N THR A 852 -42.29 -19.04 -24.00
CA THR A 852 -41.02 -18.34 -23.72
C THR A 852 -40.74 -17.18 -24.69
N THR A 853 -41.60 -16.95 -25.67
CA THR A 853 -41.39 -15.96 -26.73
C THR A 853 -42.67 -15.18 -27.03
N VAL A 854 -42.53 -13.91 -27.37
CA VAL A 854 -43.64 -13.05 -27.81
C VAL A 854 -43.25 -12.31 -29.08
N ASN A 855 -44.25 -11.89 -29.84
CA ASN A 855 -44.02 -11.06 -31.00
C ASN A 855 -43.87 -9.59 -30.57
N ALA A 856 -42.63 -9.08 -30.65
CA ALA A 856 -42.33 -7.70 -30.27
C ALA A 856 -43.15 -6.67 -31.08
N ALA A 857 -43.49 -6.94 -32.34
CA ALA A 857 -44.24 -5.99 -33.15
C ALA A 857 -45.68 -5.73 -32.64
N THR A 858 -46.28 -6.70 -31.94
CA THR A 858 -47.66 -6.62 -31.46
C THR A 858 -47.79 -6.54 -29.94
N HIS A 859 -46.72 -6.78 -29.18
CA HIS A 859 -46.73 -6.75 -27.71
C HIS A 859 -46.10 -5.50 -27.07
N ASN A 860 -45.57 -4.57 -27.88
CA ASN A 860 -44.87 -3.37 -27.40
C ASN A 860 -45.70 -2.38 -26.56
N ASN A 861 -47.03 -2.52 -26.50
CA ASN A 861 -47.90 -1.67 -25.68
C ASN A 861 -48.34 -2.34 -24.36
N GLY A 862 -47.80 -3.51 -24.01
CA GLY A 862 -48.17 -4.24 -22.81
C GLY A 862 -49.57 -4.89 -22.86
N VAL A 863 -50.25 -4.84 -24.01
CA VAL A 863 -51.57 -5.43 -24.21
C VAL A 863 -51.41 -6.72 -25.01
N ILE A 864 -51.97 -7.81 -24.47
CA ILE A 864 -52.01 -9.11 -25.13
C ILE A 864 -53.24 -9.14 -26.04
N ASN A 865 -53.03 -9.11 -27.34
CA ASN A 865 -54.11 -9.21 -28.31
C ASN A 865 -54.38 -10.68 -28.64
N LEU A 866 -55.66 -11.06 -28.64
CA LEU A 866 -56.10 -12.29 -29.26
C LEU A 866 -56.20 -12.06 -30.77
N THR A 867 -55.88 -13.08 -31.57
CA THR A 867 -56.08 -12.98 -33.02
C THR A 867 -57.57 -12.80 -33.32
N THR A 868 -57.90 -11.94 -34.25
CA THR A 868 -59.30 -11.75 -34.69
C THR A 868 -59.90 -13.03 -35.27
N THR A 869 -59.05 -13.95 -35.73
CA THR A 869 -59.42 -15.26 -36.27
C THR A 869 -60.09 -16.18 -35.24
N ILE A 870 -59.85 -16.00 -33.94
CA ILE A 870 -60.56 -16.77 -32.92
C ILE A 870 -61.92 -16.19 -32.53
N GLY A 871 -62.23 -14.98 -32.98
CA GLY A 871 -63.56 -14.38 -32.81
C GLY A 871 -64.01 -14.26 -31.35
N TRP A 872 -63.08 -14.04 -30.43
CA TRP A 872 -63.41 -13.80 -29.02
C TRP A 872 -64.07 -12.44 -28.86
N ASP A 873 -65.30 -12.43 -28.34
CA ASP A 873 -65.99 -11.23 -27.91
C ASP A 873 -65.90 -11.13 -26.38
N ALA A 874 -65.14 -10.16 -25.89
CA ALA A 874 -64.96 -9.92 -24.47
C ALA A 874 -66.23 -9.43 -23.76
N THR A 875 -67.21 -8.90 -24.49
CA THR A 875 -68.47 -8.39 -23.96
C THR A 875 -69.43 -9.53 -23.66
N THR A 876 -69.57 -10.46 -24.61
CA THR A 876 -70.43 -11.65 -24.47
C THR A 876 -69.71 -12.88 -23.93
N ARG A 877 -68.37 -12.78 -23.78
CA ARG A 877 -67.48 -13.85 -23.34
C ARG A 877 -67.64 -15.13 -24.17
N SER A 878 -67.75 -14.97 -25.49
CA SER A 878 -67.96 -16.07 -26.44
C SER A 878 -66.88 -16.09 -27.52
N CYS A 879 -66.61 -17.28 -28.10
CA CYS A 879 -65.75 -17.41 -29.28
C CYS A 879 -66.64 -17.74 -30.50
N SER A 880 -66.62 -16.91 -31.53
CA SER A 880 -67.43 -17.12 -32.74
C SER A 880 -66.86 -18.18 -33.70
N ASN A 881 -65.66 -18.71 -33.44
CA ASN A 881 -64.92 -19.62 -34.34
C ASN A 881 -65.14 -21.13 -34.05
N SER A 882 -66.24 -21.51 -33.40
CA SER A 882 -66.68 -22.90 -33.20
C SER A 882 -65.85 -23.78 -32.24
N CYS A 883 -64.84 -23.26 -31.54
CA CYS A 883 -64.04 -24.08 -30.61
C CYS A 883 -64.86 -24.66 -29.43
N HIS A 884 -65.97 -24.01 -29.05
CA HIS A 884 -66.76 -24.40 -27.89
C HIS A 884 -68.29 -24.25 -28.07
N GLY A 885 -68.78 -24.16 -29.32
CA GLY A 885 -70.21 -24.05 -29.61
C GLY A 885 -70.85 -22.76 -29.07
N THR A 886 -72.04 -22.87 -28.46
CA THR A 886 -72.83 -21.73 -27.92
C THR A 886 -72.46 -21.34 -26.49
N GLN A 887 -71.38 -21.90 -25.92
CA GLN A 887 -71.00 -21.65 -24.54
C GLN A 887 -70.37 -20.25 -24.35
N THR A 888 -70.60 -19.65 -23.18
CA THR A 888 -70.12 -18.31 -22.76
C THR A 888 -69.43 -18.40 -21.39
N TRP A 889 -68.39 -17.57 -21.10
CA TRP A 889 -67.58 -17.65 -19.85
C TRP A 889 -67.36 -16.33 -19.11
#